data_AF-A0A420Y1F1-F1
#
_entry.id   AF-A0A420Y1F1-F1
#
_cell.length_a   1.000
_cell.length_b   1.000
_cell.length_c   1.000
_cell.angle_alpha   90.00
_cell.angle_beta   90.00
_cell.angle_gamma   90.00
#
_symmetry.space_group_name_H-M   'P 1'
#
loop_
_entity.id
_entity.type
_entity.pdbx_description
1 polymer ?
#
loop_
_entity_poly.entity_id
_entity_poly.type
_entity_poly.pdbx_seq_one_letter_code
_entity_poly.pdbx_strand_id
1 'polypeptide(L)'
;MLEYKREKNNLEARLQELENKADDHDEHIRIIDAWWLQLLQEVEILVDGAVSSTSTSPDTPFPTSLDFKDVRDFQKHFSEVGKALKSRIDALVKRLASAGGQVKHDTAELEAQLKSSLASEKEYMIKCAKLKDDKEKLQEKLSSEILRAVKAERKLDRAKSSAVTKLENQALANAGVPTKTEQNGSSGEHSGDFDALQLKYQEAIAAVTKQKEQLSAALAEAKSLQEDNSTLRSQKGTISDEEYARSDVFKQFRAQNEDLIRRINNLEATNRQLRQEAEQLQAERTSFRDQLEREAQAVTVDLEDQVQAKEGDLTRVRSARDELFAENTSLKQMTAKEKNALEHLTELVSATSDRVQQLELELERLRPGEDTTMSESREDLEALALQELKEKYLKLERDFDSINKEMPLLEKSYKKTMALASKKVMDFTALEERVALLLAEKSKADQKYFAARKDADVRNGEIRSLRVANNKSSEIIAQLKDAELQSRVLISNLEKQLVDLKQANSKLVAENKKLEAASTEAMRQANSVTGRITELTNLVKSRDAEAHHLKTKAMEQETEVEKYKARIDHITKDRDNWKAKSMSNSSSEEDMLRNLVICSVCRINFKNTILKTCGHVFCNECVENRITNRMRKCPSCSKAFDKSDAMAAHL
;
A
#
# COMPACT_ATOMS: atom_id res chain seq x y z
N MET A 1 21.09 -1.90 53.21
CA MET A 1 19.68 -2.28 52.90
C MET A 1 19.09 -1.51 51.73
N LEU A 2 19.14 -0.17 51.70
CA LEU A 2 18.60 0.61 50.57
C LEU A 2 19.40 0.46 49.25
N GLU A 3 20.72 0.30 49.33
CA GLU A 3 21.57 0.07 48.15
C GLU A 3 21.32 -1.30 47.53
N TYR A 4 21.28 -2.37 48.33
CA TYR A 4 20.87 -3.71 47.86
C TYR A 4 19.47 -3.73 47.25
N LYS A 5 18.53 -2.94 47.76
CA LYS A 5 17.19 -2.82 47.17
C LYS A 5 17.23 -2.08 45.83
N ARG A 6 18.11 -1.09 45.66
CA ARG A 6 18.32 -0.40 44.38
C ARG A 6 19.03 -1.29 43.37
N GLU A 7 20.05 -2.03 43.78
CA GLU A 7 20.73 -3.00 42.91
C GLU A 7 19.80 -4.12 42.48
N LYS A 8 18.99 -4.67 43.40
CA LYS A 8 17.95 -5.64 43.07
C LYS A 8 16.97 -5.09 42.03
N ASN A 9 16.41 -3.90 42.25
CA ASN A 9 15.48 -3.30 41.30
C ASN A 9 16.13 -3.02 39.93
N ASN A 10 17.42 -2.66 39.90
CA ASN A 10 18.15 -2.40 38.66
C ASN A 10 18.47 -3.70 37.90
N LEU A 11 18.77 -4.77 38.63
CA LEU A 11 18.95 -6.11 38.07
C LEU A 11 17.63 -6.69 37.56
N GLU A 12 16.52 -6.52 38.30
CA GLU A 12 15.17 -6.91 37.86
C GLU A 12 14.74 -6.15 36.61
N ALA A 13 14.97 -4.83 36.55
CA ALA A 13 14.69 -4.03 35.36
C ALA A 13 15.52 -4.49 34.15
N ARG A 14 16.79 -4.82 34.36
CA ARG A 14 17.68 -5.29 33.28
C ARG A 14 17.34 -6.71 32.83
N LEU A 15 16.85 -7.55 33.74
CA LEU A 15 16.40 -8.89 33.44
C LEU A 15 15.10 -8.83 32.62
N GLN A 16 14.17 -7.96 33.01
CA GLN A 16 12.94 -7.71 32.25
C GLN A 16 13.21 -7.12 30.86
N GLU A 17 14.20 -6.23 30.73
CA GLU A 17 14.61 -5.70 29.43
C GLU A 17 15.24 -6.78 28.53
N LEU A 18 16.01 -7.70 29.11
CA LEU A 18 16.60 -8.83 28.38
C LEU A 18 15.54 -9.87 27.98
N GLU A 19 14.53 -10.12 28.82
CA GLU A 19 13.39 -10.97 28.51
C GLU A 19 12.58 -10.39 27.35
N ASN A 20 12.22 -9.11 27.40
CA ASN A 20 11.50 -8.46 26.30
C ASN A 20 12.29 -8.52 24.98
N LYS A 21 13.62 -8.31 25.02
CA LYS A 21 14.48 -8.42 23.84
C LYS A 21 14.58 -9.84 23.31
N ALA A 22 14.55 -10.84 24.19
CA ALA A 22 14.53 -12.24 23.79
C ALA A 22 13.21 -12.58 23.08
N ASP A 23 12.08 -12.15 23.65
CA ASP A 23 10.75 -12.33 23.06
C ASP A 23 10.63 -11.66 21.68
N ASP A 24 11.11 -10.42 21.55
CA ASP A 24 11.14 -9.69 20.26
C ASP A 24 11.97 -10.44 19.21
N HIS A 25 13.13 -10.98 19.59
CA HIS A 25 13.97 -11.76 18.67
C HIS A 25 13.32 -13.09 18.28
N ASP A 26 12.69 -13.79 19.23
CA ASP A 26 11.96 -15.02 18.97
C ASP A 26 10.77 -14.77 18.03
N GLU A 27 10.05 -13.67 18.21
CA GLU A 27 8.97 -13.25 17.31
C GLU A 27 9.49 -12.93 15.91
N HIS A 28 10.59 -12.20 15.79
CA HIS A 28 11.24 -11.95 14.50
C HIS A 28 11.68 -13.24 13.81
N ILE A 29 12.25 -14.22 14.53
CA ILE A 29 12.63 -15.51 13.97
C ILE A 29 11.41 -16.28 13.47
N ARG A 30 10.30 -16.29 14.22
CA ARG A 30 9.03 -16.90 13.80
C ARG A 30 8.46 -16.24 12.54
N ILE A 31 8.53 -14.91 12.45
CA ILE A 31 8.08 -14.17 11.26
C ILE A 31 8.94 -14.51 10.05
N ILE A 32 10.27 -14.59 10.22
CA ILE A 32 11.19 -14.98 9.15
C ILE A 32 10.89 -16.41 8.66
N ASP A 33 10.64 -17.35 9.57
CA ASP A 33 10.28 -18.73 9.22
C ASP A 33 8.94 -18.80 8.48
N ALA A 34 7.92 -18.05 8.93
CA ALA A 34 6.63 -17.93 8.26
C ALA A 34 6.76 -17.31 6.86
N TRP A 35 7.60 -16.29 6.70
CA TRP A 35 7.89 -15.68 5.39
C TRP A 35 8.58 -16.66 4.45
N TRP A 36 9.53 -17.46 4.95
CA TRP A 36 10.16 -18.50 4.14
C TRP A 36 9.17 -19.56 3.68
N LEU A 37 8.27 -20.00 4.56
CA LEU A 37 7.19 -20.93 4.22
C LEU A 37 6.24 -20.34 3.17
N GLN A 38 5.84 -19.08 3.34
CA GLN A 38 4.99 -18.38 2.38
C GLN A 38 5.67 -18.26 1.01
N LEU A 39 6.94 -17.86 0.97
CA LEU A 39 7.71 -17.78 -0.26
C LEU A 39 7.78 -19.14 -0.97
N LEU A 40 8.02 -20.22 -0.21
CA LEU A 40 8.01 -21.57 -0.75
C LEU A 40 6.64 -21.92 -1.36
N GLN A 41 5.53 -21.61 -0.67
CA GLN A 41 4.17 -21.86 -1.16
C GLN A 41 3.86 -21.06 -2.43
N GLU A 42 4.24 -19.78 -2.49
CA GLU A 42 4.07 -18.94 -3.68
C GLU A 42 4.85 -19.49 -4.88
N VAL A 43 6.07 -19.98 -4.65
CA VAL A 43 6.88 -20.67 -5.67
C VAL A 43 6.19 -21.96 -6.15
N GLU A 44 5.53 -22.71 -5.28
CA GLU A 44 4.80 -23.93 -5.64
C GLU A 44 3.56 -23.64 -6.49
N ILE A 45 2.83 -22.56 -6.18
CA ILE A 45 1.71 -22.07 -6.98
C ILE A 45 2.20 -21.64 -8.38
N LEU A 46 3.32 -20.93 -8.46
CA LEU A 46 3.94 -20.52 -9.74
C LEU A 46 4.40 -21.71 -10.61
N VAL A 47 4.67 -22.86 -10.00
CA VAL A 47 5.07 -24.10 -10.68
C VAL A 47 3.87 -25.03 -10.97
N ASP A 48 2.64 -24.59 -10.69
CA ASP A 48 1.37 -25.20 -11.14
C ASP A 48 1.22 -26.68 -10.71
N GLY A 49 1.75 -27.03 -9.53
CA GLY A 49 1.65 -28.37 -8.95
C GLY A 49 2.57 -29.44 -9.55
N ALA A 50 3.51 -29.09 -10.43
CA ALA A 50 4.43 -30.03 -11.08
C ALA A 50 5.64 -30.45 -10.21
N VAL A 51 5.57 -30.28 -8.89
CA VAL A 51 6.68 -30.59 -7.97
C VAL A 51 6.46 -31.99 -7.38
N SER A 52 7.11 -33.00 -7.95
CA SER A 52 7.25 -34.29 -7.27
C SER A 52 8.40 -34.21 -6.26
N SER A 53 8.14 -34.57 -5.00
CA SER A 53 9.04 -34.46 -3.85
C SER A 53 10.32 -35.33 -3.92
N THR A 54 10.60 -35.95 -5.06
CA THR A 54 11.75 -36.82 -5.29
C THR A 54 12.78 -36.13 -6.18
N SER A 55 13.59 -35.23 -5.61
CA SER A 55 14.83 -34.76 -6.24
C SER A 55 16.00 -35.66 -5.82
N THR A 56 16.62 -36.36 -6.78
CA THR A 56 17.78 -37.25 -6.61
C THR A 56 19.13 -36.49 -6.66
N SER A 57 19.26 -35.37 -5.94
CA SER A 57 20.58 -34.73 -5.75
C SER A 57 21.26 -35.30 -4.50
N PRO A 58 22.56 -35.60 -4.51
CA PRO A 58 23.26 -36.14 -3.35
C PRO A 58 23.15 -35.21 -2.14
N ASP A 59 22.60 -35.73 -1.05
CA ASP A 59 22.39 -35.08 0.24
C ASP A 59 23.76 -34.70 0.85
N THR A 60 24.24 -33.51 0.53
CA THR A 60 25.38 -32.90 1.22
C THR A 60 24.82 -31.93 2.26
N PRO A 61 24.83 -32.27 3.56
CA PRO A 61 24.36 -31.36 4.60
C PRO A 61 25.28 -30.15 4.65
N PHE A 62 24.70 -28.95 4.74
CA PHE A 62 25.47 -27.75 5.07
C PHE A 62 25.90 -27.85 6.54
N PRO A 63 27.21 -27.91 6.84
CA PRO A 63 27.65 -27.94 8.22
C PRO A 63 27.50 -26.54 8.82
N THR A 64 26.69 -26.43 9.86
CA THR A 64 26.58 -25.20 10.67
C THR A 64 27.82 -25.12 11.57
N SER A 65 28.55 -24.01 11.53
CA SER A 65 29.77 -23.79 12.34
C SER A 65 29.50 -23.29 13.76
N LEU A 66 28.24 -23.34 14.21
CA LEU A 66 27.78 -22.79 15.48
C LEU A 66 27.46 -23.94 16.44
N ASP A 67 27.96 -23.86 17.68
CA ASP A 67 27.80 -24.88 18.71
C ASP A 67 26.92 -24.35 19.85
N PHE A 68 25.69 -24.88 19.97
CA PHE A 68 24.70 -24.55 20.99
C PHE A 68 23.80 -25.77 21.26
N LYS A 69 23.07 -25.77 22.38
CA LYS A 69 22.37 -26.96 22.91
C LYS A 69 21.44 -27.66 21.91
N ASP A 70 20.81 -26.89 21.01
CA ASP A 70 19.80 -27.39 20.06
C ASP A 70 20.28 -27.38 18.59
N VAL A 71 21.61 -27.33 18.36
CA VAL A 71 22.20 -27.30 17.00
C VAL A 71 21.69 -28.43 16.12
N ARG A 72 21.43 -29.61 16.70
CA ARG A 72 20.97 -30.78 15.94
C ARG A 72 19.57 -30.58 15.36
N ASP A 73 18.67 -29.94 16.11
CA ASP A 73 17.30 -29.71 15.66
C ASP A 73 17.24 -28.52 14.69
N PHE A 74 18.04 -27.48 14.95
CA PHE A 74 18.23 -26.37 14.00
C PHE A 74 18.82 -26.85 12.66
N GLN A 75 19.84 -27.72 12.70
CA GLN A 75 20.48 -28.25 11.50
C GLN A 75 19.54 -29.17 10.71
N LYS A 76 18.66 -29.93 11.40
CA LYS A 76 17.59 -30.70 10.75
C LYS A 76 16.59 -29.78 10.05
N HIS A 77 16.03 -28.80 10.75
CA HIS A 77 15.09 -27.82 10.19
C HIS A 77 15.67 -27.13 8.96
N PHE A 78 16.90 -26.62 9.08
CA PHE A 78 17.59 -25.95 7.98
C PHE A 78 17.87 -26.90 6.80
N SER A 79 18.19 -28.16 7.07
CA SER A 79 18.37 -29.16 6.00
C SER A 79 17.06 -29.49 5.29
N GLU A 80 15.94 -29.56 6.00
CA GLU A 80 14.62 -29.84 5.43
C GLU A 80 14.13 -28.67 4.57
N VAL A 81 14.22 -27.44 5.08
CA VAL A 81 13.92 -26.21 4.33
C VAL A 81 14.86 -26.08 3.12
N GLY A 82 16.14 -26.38 3.30
CA GLY A 82 17.13 -26.36 2.21
C GLY A 82 16.85 -27.37 1.10
N LYS A 83 16.37 -28.58 1.42
CA LYS A 83 15.95 -29.59 0.43
C LYS A 83 14.70 -29.12 -0.32
N ALA A 84 13.70 -28.61 0.38
CA ALA A 84 12.47 -28.10 -0.22
C ALA A 84 12.79 -26.95 -1.20
N LEU A 85 13.64 -26.00 -0.80
CA LEU A 85 14.05 -24.88 -1.64
C LEU A 85 14.80 -25.34 -2.90
N LYS A 86 15.78 -26.24 -2.77
CA LYS A 86 16.53 -26.79 -3.92
C LYS A 86 15.61 -27.48 -4.93
N SER A 87 14.69 -28.32 -4.45
CA SER A 87 13.77 -29.05 -5.33
C SER A 87 12.84 -28.13 -6.13
N ARG A 88 12.33 -27.06 -5.48
CA ARG A 88 11.42 -26.08 -6.09
C ARG A 88 12.14 -25.14 -7.06
N ILE A 89 13.38 -24.73 -6.75
CA ILE A 89 14.23 -23.94 -7.65
C ILE A 89 14.61 -24.75 -8.89
N ASP A 90 14.99 -26.02 -8.75
CA ASP A 90 15.31 -26.89 -9.89
C ASP A 90 14.11 -27.07 -10.83
N ALA A 91 12.88 -27.15 -10.28
CA ALA A 91 11.65 -27.22 -11.07
C ALA A 91 11.37 -25.91 -11.82
N LEU A 92 11.57 -24.75 -11.16
CA LEU A 92 11.47 -23.42 -11.78
C LEU A 92 12.47 -23.25 -12.93
N VAL A 93 13.73 -23.63 -12.70
CA VAL A 93 14.79 -23.53 -13.71
C VAL A 93 14.50 -24.44 -14.91
N LYS A 94 13.99 -25.66 -14.68
CA LYS A 94 13.57 -26.56 -15.76
C LYS A 94 12.36 -26.02 -16.53
N ARG A 95 11.37 -25.40 -15.86
CA ARG A 95 10.22 -24.76 -16.50
C ARG A 95 10.65 -23.55 -17.33
N LEU A 96 11.52 -22.69 -16.80
CA LEU A 96 12.12 -21.56 -17.51
C LEU A 96 12.95 -22.01 -18.71
N ALA A 97 13.74 -23.08 -18.58
CA ALA A 97 14.48 -23.68 -19.69
C ALA A 97 13.55 -24.28 -20.77
N SER A 98 12.40 -24.84 -20.38
CA SER A 98 11.40 -25.37 -21.31
C SER A 98 10.54 -24.29 -21.99
N ALA A 99 10.32 -23.15 -21.32
CA ALA A 99 9.64 -21.98 -21.88
C ALA A 99 10.59 -21.10 -22.71
N GLY A 100 11.90 -21.24 -22.51
CA GLY A 100 12.96 -20.48 -23.17
C GLY A 100 13.37 -21.05 -24.53
N GLY A 101 12.49 -20.99 -25.53
CA GLY A 101 12.96 -20.92 -26.90
C GLY A 101 13.74 -19.62 -27.11
N GLN A 102 15.07 -19.71 -27.20
CA GLN A 102 16.02 -18.62 -27.50
C GLN A 102 15.70 -17.25 -26.88
N VAL A 103 16.21 -17.04 -25.67
CA VAL A 103 16.19 -15.75 -24.96
C VAL A 103 16.92 -14.69 -25.81
N LYS A 104 16.18 -13.70 -26.32
CA LYS A 104 16.73 -12.57 -27.08
C LYS A 104 17.62 -11.70 -26.18
N HIS A 105 18.73 -11.23 -26.74
CA HIS A 105 19.78 -10.42 -26.09
C HIS A 105 19.25 -9.27 -25.20
N ASP A 106 18.15 -8.62 -25.59
CA ASP A 106 17.53 -7.50 -24.84
C ASP A 106 17.02 -7.89 -23.44
N THR A 107 16.61 -9.14 -23.26
CA THR A 107 16.11 -9.60 -21.95
C THR A 107 17.23 -9.86 -20.94
N ALA A 108 18.43 -10.26 -21.40
CA ALA A 108 19.61 -10.42 -20.55
C ALA A 108 20.16 -9.05 -20.07
N GLU A 109 20.06 -8.03 -20.91
CA GLU A 109 20.46 -6.66 -20.57
C GLU A 109 19.49 -6.02 -19.57
N LEU A 110 18.18 -6.23 -19.75
CA LEU A 110 17.18 -5.82 -18.78
C LEU A 110 17.33 -6.55 -17.44
N GLU A 111 17.68 -7.83 -17.46
CA GLU A 111 17.95 -8.61 -16.25
C GLU A 111 19.20 -8.09 -15.49
N ALA A 112 20.25 -7.70 -16.22
CA ALA A 112 21.44 -7.08 -15.64
C ALA A 112 21.13 -5.70 -15.03
N GLN A 113 20.32 -4.88 -15.69
CA GLN A 113 19.87 -3.59 -15.17
C GLN A 113 18.99 -3.73 -13.93
N LEU A 114 18.10 -4.73 -13.91
CA LEU A 114 17.26 -5.04 -12.75
C LEU A 114 18.11 -5.51 -11.57
N LYS A 115 19.08 -6.40 -11.80
CA LYS A 115 20.03 -6.88 -10.78
C LYS A 115 20.87 -5.75 -10.19
N SER A 116 21.36 -4.84 -11.02
CA SER A 116 22.11 -3.66 -10.59
C SER A 116 21.25 -2.70 -9.75
N SER A 117 20.03 -2.42 -10.22
CA SER A 117 19.08 -1.56 -9.51
C SER A 117 18.69 -2.15 -8.16
N LEU A 118 18.40 -3.45 -8.10
CA LEU A 118 18.07 -4.17 -6.87
C LEU A 118 19.25 -4.22 -5.89
N ALA A 119 20.49 -4.32 -6.39
CA ALA A 119 21.68 -4.23 -5.54
C ALA A 119 21.83 -2.84 -4.92
N SER A 120 21.60 -1.78 -5.70
CA SER A 120 21.63 -0.40 -5.21
C SER A 120 20.53 -0.13 -4.18
N GLU A 121 19.33 -0.65 -4.39
CA GLU A 121 18.20 -0.54 -3.45
C GLU A 121 18.53 -1.21 -2.11
N LYS A 122 19.09 -2.43 -2.15
CA LYS A 122 19.52 -3.15 -0.95
C LYS A 122 20.63 -2.38 -0.21
N GLU A 123 21.56 -1.76 -0.92
CA GLU A 123 22.59 -0.91 -0.32
C GLU A 123 21.99 0.32 0.38
N TYR A 124 21.01 0.98 -0.25
CA TYR A 124 20.29 2.10 0.36
C TYR A 124 19.47 1.67 1.57
N MET A 125 18.85 0.49 1.53
CA MET A 125 18.11 -0.07 2.66
C MET A 125 19.03 -0.32 3.87
N ILE A 126 20.22 -0.87 3.65
CA ILE A 126 21.22 -1.07 4.72
C ILE A 126 21.70 0.28 5.27
N LYS A 127 21.95 1.27 4.40
CA LYS A 127 22.31 2.63 4.84
C LYS A 127 21.20 3.29 5.65
N CYS A 128 19.94 3.15 5.25
CA CYS A 128 18.79 3.68 5.97
C CYS A 128 18.60 3.00 7.33
N ALA A 129 18.78 1.69 7.41
CA ALA A 129 18.75 0.95 8.67
C ALA A 129 19.85 1.43 9.63
N LYS A 130 21.08 1.61 9.13
CA LYS A 130 22.20 2.14 9.92
C LYS A 130 21.94 3.57 10.41
N LEU A 131 21.40 4.45 9.55
CA LEU A 131 21.07 5.82 9.93
C LEU A 131 19.94 5.89 10.97
N LYS A 132 18.99 4.95 10.94
CA LYS A 132 17.95 4.84 11.98
C LYS A 132 18.55 4.43 13.33
N ASP A 133 19.41 3.42 13.35
CA ASP A 133 20.10 2.96 14.56
C ASP A 133 21.01 4.08 15.13
N ASP A 134 21.75 4.80 14.27
CA ASP A 134 22.55 5.95 14.69
C ASP A 134 21.69 7.10 15.24
N LYS A 135 20.51 7.36 14.65
CA LYS A 135 19.55 8.35 15.16
C LYS A 135 19.05 7.97 16.55
N GLU A 136 18.67 6.72 16.76
CA GLU A 136 18.18 6.23 18.06
C GLU A 136 19.28 6.35 19.13
N LYS A 137 20.51 5.93 18.82
CA LYS A 137 21.68 6.10 19.71
C LYS A 137 21.97 7.56 20.03
N LEU A 138 21.84 8.46 19.06
CA LEU A 138 22.02 9.89 19.27
C LEU A 138 20.88 10.51 20.10
N GLN A 139 19.64 10.05 19.92
CA GLN A 139 18.49 10.46 20.72
C GLN A 139 18.65 10.00 22.18
N GLU A 140 19.12 8.78 22.39
CA GLU A 140 19.41 8.25 23.74
C GLU A 140 20.54 9.05 24.41
N LYS A 141 21.65 9.30 23.70
CA LYS A 141 22.72 10.18 24.18
C LYS A 141 22.22 11.58 24.51
N LEU A 142 21.44 12.20 23.63
CA LEU A 142 20.84 13.52 23.86
C LEU A 142 19.95 13.52 25.11
N SER A 143 19.10 12.50 25.29
CA SER A 143 18.24 12.38 26.47
C SER A 143 19.04 12.26 27.76
N SER A 144 20.14 11.48 27.75
CA SER A 144 21.03 11.32 28.89
C SER A 144 21.80 12.60 29.24
N GLU A 145 22.28 13.34 28.24
CA GLU A 145 22.96 14.62 28.45
C GLU A 145 21.99 15.73 28.89
N ILE A 146 20.75 15.75 28.39
CA ILE A 146 19.69 16.63 28.90
C ILE A 146 19.41 16.33 30.37
N LEU A 147 19.27 15.04 30.74
CA LEU A 147 19.07 14.66 32.14
C LEU A 147 20.26 15.07 33.02
N ARG A 148 21.48 14.97 32.50
CA ARG A 148 22.71 15.40 33.19
C ARG A 148 22.76 16.92 33.36
N ALA A 149 22.38 17.68 32.34
CA ALA A 149 22.28 19.13 32.37
C ALA A 149 21.22 19.58 33.39
N VAL A 150 20.01 19.01 33.38
CA VAL A 150 18.96 19.30 34.37
C VAL A 150 19.40 18.95 35.79
N LYS A 151 20.14 17.85 35.99
CA LYS A 151 20.72 17.52 37.30
C LYS A 151 21.81 18.51 37.73
N ALA A 152 22.65 18.97 36.81
CA ALA A 152 23.67 19.97 37.07
C ALA A 152 23.06 21.33 37.39
N GLU A 153 22.01 21.72 36.68
CA GLU A 153 21.24 22.94 36.90
C GLU A 153 20.55 22.92 38.28
N ARG A 154 19.88 21.82 38.63
CA ARG A 154 19.33 21.63 39.99
C ARG A 154 20.38 21.66 41.09
N LYS A 155 21.61 21.19 40.82
CA LYS A 155 22.73 21.30 41.76
C LYS A 155 23.25 22.73 41.87
N LEU A 156 23.32 23.45 40.75
CA LEU A 156 23.69 24.86 40.68
C LEU A 156 22.68 25.74 41.42
N ASP A 157 21.38 25.48 41.29
CA ASP A 157 20.32 26.18 42.01
C ASP A 157 20.36 25.92 43.51
N ARG A 158 20.67 24.68 43.93
CA ARG A 158 20.91 24.35 45.34
C ARG A 158 22.16 25.06 45.89
N ALA A 159 23.23 25.11 45.10
CA ALA A 159 24.46 25.83 45.47
C ALA A 159 24.23 27.34 45.55
N LYS A 160 23.54 27.94 44.58
CA LYS A 160 23.11 29.34 44.57
C LYS A 160 22.21 29.66 45.75
N SER A 161 21.22 28.83 46.07
CA SER A 161 20.42 29.00 47.29
C SER A 161 21.32 29.02 48.52
N SER A 162 22.23 28.06 48.70
CA SER A 162 23.14 28.04 49.85
C SER A 162 24.14 29.21 49.89
N ALA A 163 24.59 29.68 48.73
CA ALA A 163 25.53 30.80 48.60
C ALA A 163 24.82 32.12 48.87
N VAL A 164 23.56 32.24 48.44
CA VAL A 164 22.67 33.35 48.76
C VAL A 164 22.35 33.36 50.25
N THR A 165 22.02 32.22 50.88
CA THR A 165 21.82 32.16 52.34
C THR A 165 23.09 32.51 53.12
N LYS A 166 24.28 32.15 52.61
CA LYS A 166 25.57 32.56 53.20
C LYS A 166 25.85 34.05 53.01
N LEU A 167 25.53 34.62 51.84
CA LEU A 167 25.67 36.05 51.56
C LEU A 167 24.66 36.88 52.36
N GLU A 168 23.44 36.39 52.56
CA GLU A 168 22.43 37.00 53.44
C GLU A 168 22.88 36.98 54.90
N ASN A 169 23.44 35.86 55.38
CA ASN A 169 24.02 35.77 56.73
C ASN A 169 25.29 36.64 56.89
N GLN A 170 26.09 36.81 55.84
CA GLN A 170 27.30 37.65 55.86
C GLN A 170 26.96 39.15 55.75
N ALA A 171 25.87 39.50 55.05
CA ALA A 171 25.33 40.86 55.00
C ALA A 171 24.69 41.27 56.34
N LEU A 172 24.05 40.33 57.05
CA LEU A 172 23.53 40.56 58.41
C LEU A 172 24.64 40.67 59.47
N ALA A 173 25.77 39.98 59.29
CA ALA A 173 26.92 40.05 60.20
C ALA A 173 27.79 41.33 60.02
N ASN A 174 27.75 41.96 58.85
CA ASN A 174 28.55 43.17 58.54
C ASN A 174 27.81 44.50 58.80
N ALA A 175 26.59 44.46 59.35
CA ALA A 175 25.77 45.65 59.60
C ALA A 175 26.02 46.34 60.97
N GLY A 176 27.16 46.13 61.61
CA GLY A 176 27.45 46.81 62.88
C GLY A 176 28.91 46.84 63.30
N VAL A 177 29.71 47.80 62.80
CA VAL A 177 30.85 48.44 63.49
C VAL A 177 31.09 49.85 62.89
N PRO A 178 31.28 50.91 63.70
CA PRO A 178 31.53 52.27 63.23
C PRO A 178 33.02 52.58 62.97
N THR A 179 33.21 53.55 62.08
CA THR A 179 34.42 54.28 61.62
C THR A 179 35.61 54.41 62.58
N LYS A 180 36.84 54.33 62.02
CA LYS A 180 37.99 55.16 62.44
C LYS A 180 38.85 55.61 61.26
N THR A 181 39.03 56.93 61.24
CA THR A 181 39.94 57.77 60.48
C THR A 181 41.36 57.63 61.03
N GLU A 182 42.39 57.52 60.19
CA GLU A 182 43.76 57.88 60.57
C GLU A 182 44.51 58.56 59.39
N GLN A 183 45.09 59.71 59.72
CA GLN A 183 46.02 60.52 58.93
C GLN A 183 47.46 60.06 59.15
N ASN A 184 48.31 60.20 58.13
CA ASN A 184 49.71 60.68 58.22
C ASN A 184 50.25 60.75 56.77
N GLY A 185 50.89 61.81 56.27
CA GLY A 185 51.70 62.83 56.94
C GLY A 185 53.18 62.51 56.77
N SER A 186 53.78 62.88 55.62
CA SER A 186 55.23 62.98 55.46
C SER A 186 55.58 64.00 54.36
N SER A 187 56.43 64.94 54.74
CA SER A 187 56.82 66.17 54.08
C SER A 187 58.20 66.06 53.41
N GLY A 188 58.40 66.75 52.28
CA GLY A 188 59.73 67.24 51.89
C GLY A 188 60.04 67.21 50.38
N GLU A 189 59.96 68.39 49.75
CA GLU A 189 60.77 68.86 48.62
C GLU A 189 60.78 68.08 47.28
N HIS A 190 59.74 68.26 46.46
CA HIS A 190 59.87 68.22 44.99
C HIS A 190 58.84 69.13 44.33
N SER A 191 59.22 70.39 44.05
CA SER A 191 58.37 71.36 43.33
C SER A 191 58.03 70.95 41.89
N GLY A 192 58.56 69.84 41.36
CA GLY A 192 58.17 69.28 40.05
C GLY A 192 57.19 68.11 40.13
N ASP A 193 57.15 67.37 41.24
CA ASP A 193 56.32 66.15 41.37
C ASP A 193 54.90 66.46 41.82
N PHE A 194 54.73 67.54 42.60
CA PHE A 194 53.41 68.02 43.03
C PHE A 194 52.58 68.56 41.86
N ASP A 195 53.16 69.35 40.96
CA ASP A 195 52.45 69.91 39.79
C ASP A 195 52.05 68.80 38.80
N ALA A 196 52.94 67.83 38.55
CA ALA A 196 52.64 66.67 37.72
C ALA A 196 51.53 65.80 38.31
N LEU A 197 51.49 65.63 39.64
CA LEU A 197 50.44 64.90 40.33
C LEU A 197 49.11 65.68 40.33
N GLN A 198 49.18 67.01 40.45
CA GLN A 198 48.01 67.89 40.38
C GLN A 198 47.38 67.86 38.98
N LEU A 199 48.18 67.84 37.91
CA LEU A 199 47.68 67.65 36.55
C LEU A 199 46.98 66.29 36.37
N LYS A 200 47.61 65.20 36.82
CA LYS A 200 46.98 63.86 36.77
C LYS A 200 45.67 63.80 37.55
N TYR A 201 45.61 64.48 38.68
CA TYR A 201 44.38 64.60 39.47
C TYR A 201 43.29 65.39 38.73
N GLN A 202 43.65 66.49 38.06
CA GLN A 202 42.71 67.27 37.24
C GLN A 202 42.20 66.47 36.03
N GLU A 203 43.09 65.72 35.34
CA GLU A 203 42.69 64.81 34.25
C GLU A 203 41.75 63.70 34.74
N ALA A 204 42.02 63.11 35.91
CA ALA A 204 41.17 62.10 36.51
C ALA A 204 39.78 62.64 36.88
N ILE A 205 39.71 63.86 37.44
CA ILE A 205 38.42 64.53 37.72
C ILE A 205 37.65 64.79 36.43
N ALA A 206 38.32 65.30 35.38
CA ALA A 206 37.67 65.56 34.10
C ALA A 206 37.12 64.27 33.49
N ALA A 207 37.88 63.17 33.52
CA ALA A 207 37.44 61.86 33.04
C ALA A 207 36.25 61.31 33.84
N VAL A 208 36.30 61.36 35.18
CA VAL A 208 35.20 60.89 36.04
C VAL A 208 33.95 61.73 35.84
N THR A 209 34.09 63.04 35.67
CA THR A 209 32.97 63.95 35.40
C THR A 209 32.31 63.59 34.07
N LYS A 210 33.11 63.36 33.02
CA LYS A 210 32.59 62.94 31.72
C LYS A 210 31.92 61.56 31.75
N GLN A 211 32.51 60.61 32.47
CA GLN A 211 31.90 59.29 32.68
C GLN A 211 30.58 59.37 33.45
N LYS A 212 30.47 60.28 34.41
CA LYS A 212 29.21 60.51 35.15
C LYS A 212 28.12 61.08 34.25
N GLU A 213 28.47 62.01 33.35
CA GLU A 213 27.55 62.50 32.32
C GLU A 213 27.11 61.38 31.38
N GLN A 214 28.05 60.58 30.87
CA GLN A 214 27.75 59.43 30.01
C GLN A 214 26.84 58.41 30.69
N LEU A 215 27.08 58.11 31.97
CA LEU A 215 26.22 57.21 32.76
C LEU A 215 24.82 57.80 32.94
N SER A 216 24.71 59.12 33.20
CA SER A 216 23.42 59.78 33.32
C SER A 216 22.63 59.78 32.00
N ALA A 217 23.31 59.96 30.86
CA ALA A 217 22.71 59.87 29.54
C ALA A 217 22.26 58.44 29.23
N ALA A 218 23.08 57.43 29.55
CA ALA A 218 22.72 56.02 29.39
C ALA A 218 21.51 55.62 30.27
N LEU A 219 21.41 56.14 31.49
CA LEU A 219 20.25 55.92 32.36
C LEU A 219 18.98 56.61 31.83
N ALA A 220 19.11 57.79 31.23
CA ALA A 220 17.99 58.46 30.57
C ALA A 220 17.50 57.70 29.32
N GLU A 221 18.43 57.19 28.50
CA GLU A 221 18.13 56.33 27.35
C GLU A 221 17.47 55.02 27.82
N ALA A 222 17.98 54.38 28.87
CA ALA A 222 17.38 53.18 29.44
C ALA A 222 15.95 53.43 29.95
N LYS A 223 15.70 54.60 30.56
CA LYS A 223 14.37 55.01 31.00
C LYS A 223 13.43 55.24 29.80
N SER A 224 13.89 55.92 28.75
CA SER A 224 13.12 56.11 27.51
C SER A 224 12.79 54.76 26.85
N LEU A 225 13.77 53.85 26.74
CA LEU A 225 13.55 52.51 26.21
C LEU A 225 12.58 51.70 27.07
N GLN A 226 12.58 51.89 28.38
CA GLN A 226 11.62 51.26 29.29
C GLN A 226 10.21 51.83 29.11
N GLU A 227 10.08 53.14 28.91
CA GLU A 227 8.81 53.80 28.56
C GLU A 227 8.30 53.30 27.20
N ASP A 228 9.15 53.21 26.18
CA ASP A 228 8.82 52.63 24.87
C ASP A 228 8.44 51.15 24.97
N ASN A 229 9.13 50.37 25.81
CA ASN A 229 8.75 48.97 26.04
C ASN A 229 7.38 48.89 26.72
N SER A 230 7.07 49.81 27.63
CA SER A 230 5.78 49.86 28.32
C SER A 230 4.64 50.25 27.37
N THR A 231 4.86 51.23 26.48
CA THR A 231 3.88 51.60 25.45
C THR A 231 3.70 50.48 24.44
N LEU A 232 4.77 49.85 23.93
CA LEU A 232 4.66 48.68 23.05
C LEU A 232 3.96 47.49 23.73
N ARG A 233 4.19 47.26 25.03
CA ARG A 233 3.46 46.24 25.80
C ARG A 233 1.98 46.59 25.94
N SER A 234 1.65 47.86 26.16
CA SER A 234 0.26 48.31 26.23
C SER A 234 -0.45 48.19 24.88
N GLN A 235 0.23 48.53 23.78
CA GLN A 235 -0.25 48.36 22.40
C GLN A 235 -0.46 46.89 22.07
N LYS A 236 0.49 46.01 22.45
CA LYS A 236 0.31 44.55 22.32
C LYS A 236 -0.89 44.03 23.12
N GLY A 237 -1.20 44.64 24.27
CA GLY A 237 -2.39 44.33 25.07
C GLY A 237 -3.69 44.92 24.52
N THR A 238 -3.63 45.84 23.56
CA THR A 238 -4.77 46.57 22.98
C THR A 238 -4.90 46.39 21.47
N ILE A 239 -4.33 45.32 20.91
CA ILE A 239 -4.65 44.90 19.53
C ILE A 239 -6.15 44.58 19.51
N SER A 240 -6.93 45.48 18.92
CA SER A 240 -8.37 45.33 18.81
C SER A 240 -8.73 44.25 17.80
N ASP A 241 -9.91 43.66 17.91
CA ASP A 241 -10.41 42.66 16.96
C ASP A 241 -10.41 43.19 15.51
N GLU A 242 -10.52 44.51 15.31
CA GLU A 242 -10.43 45.15 13.98
C GLU A 242 -9.00 45.10 13.40
N GLU A 243 -7.98 45.29 14.22
CA GLU A 243 -6.58 45.18 13.78
C GLU A 243 -6.19 43.73 13.52
N TYR A 244 -6.70 42.81 14.35
CA TYR A 244 -6.53 41.37 14.13
C TYR A 244 -7.22 40.92 12.84
N ALA A 245 -8.44 41.39 12.57
CA ALA A 245 -9.18 41.08 11.34
C ALA A 245 -8.52 41.65 10.07
N ARG A 246 -7.78 42.76 10.21
CA ARG A 246 -6.99 43.35 9.10
C ARG A 246 -5.68 42.62 8.85
N SER A 247 -5.20 41.79 9.78
CA SER A 247 -3.99 41.01 9.60
C SER A 247 -4.12 40.02 8.44
N ASP A 248 -3.05 39.86 7.67
CA ASP A 248 -3.06 38.96 6.51
C ASP A 248 -3.19 37.49 6.92
N VAL A 249 -2.72 37.14 8.12
CA VAL A 249 -2.89 35.80 8.70
C VAL A 249 -4.37 35.49 8.94
N PHE A 250 -5.14 36.43 9.49
CA PHE A 250 -6.58 36.24 9.69
C PHE A 250 -7.33 36.16 8.36
N LYS A 251 -6.97 36.99 7.37
CA LYS A 251 -7.58 36.91 6.02
C LYS A 251 -7.30 35.57 5.34
N GLN A 252 -6.07 35.06 5.44
CA GLN A 252 -5.71 33.74 4.92
C GLN A 252 -6.49 32.62 5.64
N PHE A 253 -6.57 32.67 6.97
CA PHE A 253 -7.35 31.72 7.74
C PHE A 253 -8.84 31.76 7.35
N ARG A 254 -9.42 32.95 7.18
CA ARG A 254 -10.79 33.13 6.71
C ARG A 254 -11.00 32.54 5.32
N ALA A 255 -10.09 32.80 4.38
CA ALA A 255 -10.17 32.25 3.03
C ALA A 255 -10.09 30.71 3.05
N GLN A 256 -9.19 30.14 3.84
CA GLN A 256 -9.12 28.68 4.05
C GLN A 256 -10.42 28.14 4.65
N ASN A 257 -11.01 28.84 5.61
CA ASN A 257 -12.26 28.42 6.23
C ASN A 257 -13.45 28.50 5.23
N GLU A 258 -13.51 29.53 4.40
CA GLU A 258 -14.50 29.63 3.31
C GLU A 258 -14.33 28.50 2.28
N ASP A 259 -13.09 28.13 1.94
CA ASP A 259 -12.81 26.99 1.06
C ASP A 259 -13.18 25.65 1.71
N LEU A 260 -12.93 25.48 3.00
CA LEU A 260 -13.38 24.30 3.75
C LEU A 260 -14.90 24.18 3.76
N ILE A 261 -15.62 25.29 4.00
CA ILE A 261 -17.09 25.32 3.95
C ILE A 261 -17.58 24.92 2.55
N ARG A 262 -16.97 25.45 1.48
CA ARG A 262 -17.32 25.05 0.10
C ARG A 262 -17.08 23.57 -0.13
N ARG A 263 -15.97 23.02 0.36
CA ARG A 263 -15.65 21.60 0.25
C ARG A 263 -16.62 20.72 1.02
N ILE A 264 -17.02 21.12 2.23
CA ILE A 264 -18.04 20.44 3.02
C ILE A 264 -19.37 20.43 2.26
N ASN A 265 -19.83 21.59 1.76
CA ASN A 265 -21.08 21.67 1.00
C ASN A 265 -21.06 20.78 -0.26
N ASN A 266 -19.94 20.74 -0.97
CA ASN A 266 -19.79 19.85 -2.12
C ASN A 266 -19.83 18.37 -1.71
N LEU A 267 -19.16 18.00 -0.62
CA LEU A 267 -19.20 16.64 -0.08
C LEU A 267 -20.60 16.25 0.42
N GLU A 268 -21.34 17.18 1.02
CA GLU A 268 -22.73 16.94 1.42
C GLU A 268 -23.64 16.73 0.21
N ALA A 269 -23.46 17.53 -0.85
CA ALA A 269 -24.21 17.38 -2.09
C ALA A 269 -23.92 16.03 -2.76
N THR A 270 -22.65 15.63 -2.87
CA THR A 270 -22.29 14.32 -3.44
C THR A 270 -22.76 13.17 -2.56
N ASN A 271 -22.70 13.31 -1.23
CA ASN A 271 -23.23 12.27 -0.33
C ASN A 271 -24.74 12.09 -0.49
N ARG A 272 -25.50 13.19 -0.64
CA ARG A 272 -26.94 13.13 -0.94
C ARG A 272 -27.22 12.44 -2.27
N GLN A 273 -26.47 12.78 -3.32
CA GLN A 273 -26.59 12.12 -4.62
C GLN A 273 -26.31 10.62 -4.52
N LEU A 274 -25.20 10.23 -3.90
CA LEU A 274 -24.83 8.81 -3.73
C LEU A 274 -25.86 8.03 -2.91
N ARG A 275 -26.49 8.65 -1.92
CA ARG A 275 -27.59 8.02 -1.16
C ARG A 275 -28.82 7.80 -2.03
N GLN A 276 -29.21 8.77 -2.85
CA GLN A 276 -30.33 8.62 -3.78
C GLN A 276 -30.06 7.53 -4.82
N GLU A 277 -28.84 7.47 -5.38
CA GLU A 277 -28.43 6.42 -6.32
C GLU A 277 -28.45 5.04 -5.64
N ALA A 278 -27.98 4.93 -4.39
CA ALA A 278 -28.03 3.68 -3.63
C ALA A 278 -29.46 3.22 -3.34
N GLU A 279 -30.37 4.13 -2.97
CA GLU A 279 -31.79 3.84 -2.78
C GLU A 279 -32.44 3.37 -4.09
N GLN A 280 -32.12 4.02 -5.21
CA GLN A 280 -32.62 3.62 -6.52
C GLN A 280 -32.14 2.22 -6.92
N LEU A 281 -30.83 1.94 -6.80
CA LEU A 281 -30.27 0.62 -7.10
C LEU A 281 -30.84 -0.47 -6.18
N GLN A 282 -31.12 -0.15 -4.92
CA GLN A 282 -31.77 -1.08 -4.00
C GLN A 282 -33.22 -1.36 -4.41
N ALA A 283 -33.96 -0.35 -4.86
CA ALA A 283 -35.32 -0.52 -5.38
C ALA A 283 -35.32 -1.37 -6.66
N GLU A 284 -34.42 -1.09 -7.61
CA GLU A 284 -34.26 -1.87 -8.85
C GLU A 284 -33.90 -3.34 -8.57
N ARG A 285 -32.95 -3.58 -7.64
CA ARG A 285 -32.58 -4.94 -7.23
C ARG A 285 -33.76 -5.68 -6.58
N THR A 286 -34.56 -4.98 -5.78
CA THR A 286 -35.75 -5.57 -5.15
C THR A 286 -36.80 -5.92 -6.21
N SER A 287 -37.09 -5.01 -7.15
CA SER A 287 -38.04 -5.29 -8.22
C SER A 287 -37.59 -6.44 -9.13
N PHE A 288 -36.28 -6.54 -9.42
CA PHE A 288 -35.74 -7.62 -10.23
C PHE A 288 -35.83 -8.97 -9.50
N ARG A 289 -35.53 -8.99 -8.19
CA ARG A 289 -35.71 -10.19 -7.37
C ARG A 289 -37.17 -10.64 -7.33
N ASP A 290 -38.09 -9.71 -7.14
CA ASP A 290 -39.53 -10.02 -7.09
C ASP A 290 -40.06 -10.46 -8.48
N GLN A 291 -39.44 -10.01 -9.56
CA GLN A 291 -39.73 -10.52 -10.91
C GLN A 291 -39.21 -11.95 -11.09
N LEU A 292 -37.96 -12.23 -10.73
CA LEU A 292 -37.39 -13.57 -10.79
C LEU A 292 -38.18 -14.57 -9.94
N GLU A 293 -38.62 -14.16 -8.75
CA GLU A 293 -39.43 -15.02 -7.88
C GLU A 293 -40.80 -15.32 -8.51
N ARG A 294 -41.43 -14.34 -9.14
CA ARG A 294 -42.68 -14.55 -9.90
C ARG A 294 -42.49 -15.46 -11.11
N GLU A 295 -41.42 -15.28 -11.87
CA GLU A 295 -41.11 -16.14 -13.02
C GLU A 295 -40.81 -17.59 -12.58
N ALA A 296 -40.05 -17.77 -11.49
CA ALA A 296 -39.78 -19.08 -10.92
C ALA A 296 -41.05 -19.77 -10.38
N GLN A 297 -41.93 -19.02 -9.69
CA GLN A 297 -43.23 -19.52 -9.24
C GLN A 297 -44.11 -19.92 -10.44
N ALA A 298 -44.15 -19.11 -11.50
CA ALA A 298 -44.93 -19.42 -12.70
C ALA A 298 -44.45 -20.73 -13.37
N VAL A 299 -43.13 -20.94 -13.48
CA VAL A 299 -42.56 -22.20 -14.00
C VAL A 299 -42.88 -23.38 -13.09
N THR A 300 -42.84 -23.18 -11.78
CA THR A 300 -43.16 -24.25 -10.81
C THR A 300 -44.62 -24.69 -10.96
N VAL A 301 -45.55 -23.74 -11.06
CA VAL A 301 -46.97 -24.03 -11.29
C VAL A 301 -47.20 -24.74 -12.62
N ASP A 302 -46.56 -24.31 -13.71
CA ASP A 302 -46.68 -24.98 -15.01
C ASP A 302 -46.17 -26.43 -14.96
N LEU A 303 -45.05 -26.68 -14.26
CA LEU A 303 -44.54 -28.03 -14.06
C LEU A 303 -45.45 -28.89 -13.18
N GLU A 304 -46.04 -28.32 -12.13
CA GLU A 304 -47.03 -29.00 -11.29
C GLU A 304 -48.27 -29.40 -12.10
N ASP A 305 -48.80 -28.49 -12.93
CA ASP A 305 -49.92 -28.75 -13.83
C ASP A 305 -49.60 -29.86 -14.85
N GLN A 306 -48.38 -29.85 -15.42
CA GLN A 306 -47.92 -30.91 -16.33
C GLN A 306 -47.81 -32.26 -15.61
N VAL A 307 -47.27 -32.30 -14.38
CA VAL A 307 -47.20 -33.53 -13.58
C VAL A 307 -48.59 -34.06 -13.30
N GLN A 308 -49.52 -33.20 -12.87
CA GLN A 308 -50.90 -33.61 -12.60
C GLN A 308 -51.59 -34.16 -13.86
N ALA A 309 -51.38 -33.55 -15.02
CA ALA A 309 -51.88 -34.06 -16.29
C ALA A 309 -51.31 -35.46 -16.61
N LYS A 310 -50.01 -35.68 -16.39
CA LYS A 310 -49.36 -36.99 -16.60
C LYS A 310 -49.83 -38.05 -15.61
N GLU A 311 -50.09 -37.68 -14.36
CA GLU A 311 -50.70 -38.59 -13.38
C GLU A 311 -52.12 -39.00 -13.79
N GLY A 312 -52.90 -38.06 -14.33
CA GLY A 312 -54.22 -38.35 -14.93
C GLY A 312 -54.13 -39.33 -16.09
N ASP A 313 -53.21 -39.11 -17.04
CA ASP A 313 -52.95 -40.02 -18.16
C ASP A 313 -52.50 -41.41 -17.68
N LEU A 314 -51.60 -41.47 -16.69
CA LEU A 314 -51.13 -42.72 -16.10
C LEU A 314 -52.27 -43.52 -15.47
N THR A 315 -53.19 -42.84 -14.79
CA THR A 315 -54.38 -43.45 -14.19
C THR A 315 -55.29 -44.03 -15.27
N ARG A 316 -55.52 -43.30 -16.37
CA ARG A 316 -56.27 -43.79 -17.54
C ARG A 316 -55.60 -45.00 -18.21
N VAL A 317 -54.27 -44.99 -18.36
CA VAL A 317 -53.55 -46.12 -18.96
C VAL A 317 -53.63 -47.35 -18.05
N ARG A 318 -53.57 -47.17 -16.72
CA ARG A 318 -53.76 -48.25 -15.75
C ARG A 318 -55.16 -48.85 -15.84
N SER A 319 -56.22 -48.03 -15.89
CA SER A 319 -57.58 -48.54 -16.01
C SER A 319 -57.78 -49.33 -17.32
N ALA A 320 -57.33 -48.79 -18.45
CA ALA A 320 -57.42 -49.48 -19.75
C ALA A 320 -56.61 -50.79 -19.77
N ARG A 321 -55.42 -50.81 -19.15
CA ARG A 321 -54.63 -52.04 -18.99
C ARG A 321 -55.39 -53.08 -18.18
N ASP A 322 -56.01 -52.68 -17.07
CA ASP A 322 -56.70 -53.59 -16.17
C ASP A 322 -57.98 -54.15 -16.83
N GLU A 323 -58.69 -53.34 -17.61
CA GLU A 323 -59.80 -53.76 -18.47
C GLU A 323 -59.36 -54.80 -19.52
N LEU A 324 -58.31 -54.49 -20.30
CA LEU A 324 -57.78 -55.41 -21.30
C LEU A 324 -57.25 -56.72 -20.67
N PHE A 325 -56.66 -56.64 -19.48
CA PHE A 325 -56.21 -57.82 -18.76
C PHE A 325 -57.40 -58.69 -18.33
N ALA A 326 -58.50 -58.09 -17.87
CA ALA A 326 -59.73 -58.79 -17.53
C ALA A 326 -60.36 -59.45 -18.78
N GLU A 327 -60.46 -58.73 -19.90
CA GLU A 327 -60.95 -59.27 -21.18
C GLU A 327 -60.11 -60.45 -21.67
N ASN A 328 -58.78 -60.31 -21.66
CA ASN A 328 -57.87 -61.37 -22.09
C ASN A 328 -58.00 -62.62 -21.20
N THR A 329 -58.15 -62.42 -19.89
CA THR A 329 -58.39 -63.53 -18.95
C THR A 329 -59.72 -64.24 -19.25
N SER A 330 -60.78 -63.49 -19.54
CA SER A 330 -62.08 -64.04 -19.95
C SER A 330 -61.99 -64.83 -21.26
N LEU A 331 -61.35 -64.26 -22.29
CA LEU A 331 -61.15 -64.94 -23.58
C LEU A 331 -60.34 -66.24 -23.44
N LYS A 332 -59.31 -66.25 -22.59
CA LYS A 332 -58.56 -67.47 -22.27
C LYS A 332 -59.44 -68.54 -21.62
N GLN A 333 -60.34 -68.16 -20.73
CA GLN A 333 -61.29 -69.09 -20.14
C GLN A 333 -62.30 -69.61 -21.17
N MET A 334 -62.80 -68.76 -22.07
CA MET A 334 -63.71 -69.19 -23.14
C MET A 334 -63.04 -70.15 -24.11
N THR A 335 -61.85 -69.82 -24.60
CA THR A 335 -61.08 -70.69 -25.51
C THR A 335 -60.69 -72.02 -24.85
N ALA A 336 -60.40 -72.05 -23.55
CA ALA A 336 -60.19 -73.30 -22.82
C ALA A 336 -61.47 -74.15 -22.76
N LYS A 337 -62.64 -73.54 -22.52
CA LYS A 337 -63.93 -74.25 -22.57
C LYS A 337 -64.24 -74.79 -23.97
N GLU A 338 -63.97 -74.01 -25.01
CA GLU A 338 -64.14 -74.45 -26.41
C GLU A 338 -63.24 -75.63 -26.75
N LYS A 339 -61.97 -75.63 -26.30
CA LYS A 339 -61.07 -76.77 -26.45
C LYS A 339 -61.62 -78.03 -25.77
N ASN A 340 -62.05 -77.92 -24.52
CA ASN A 340 -62.65 -79.07 -23.82
C ASN A 340 -63.91 -79.58 -24.54
N ALA A 341 -64.75 -78.68 -25.07
CA ALA A 341 -65.93 -79.07 -25.84
C ALA A 341 -65.55 -79.78 -27.16
N LEU A 342 -64.51 -79.31 -27.84
CA LEU A 342 -63.95 -79.99 -29.02
C LEU A 342 -63.42 -81.38 -28.68
N GLU A 343 -62.69 -81.53 -27.57
CA GLU A 343 -62.17 -82.82 -27.10
C GLU A 343 -63.32 -83.82 -26.86
N HIS A 344 -64.37 -83.40 -26.14
CA HIS A 344 -65.57 -84.22 -25.94
C HIS A 344 -66.29 -84.58 -27.25
N LEU A 345 -66.33 -83.66 -28.22
CA LEU A 345 -66.90 -83.94 -29.55
C LEU A 345 -66.07 -84.98 -30.31
N THR A 346 -64.74 -84.89 -30.26
CA THR A 346 -63.87 -85.91 -30.88
C THR A 346 -64.04 -87.29 -30.24
N GLU A 347 -64.17 -87.37 -28.91
CA GLU A 347 -64.46 -88.63 -28.21
C GLU A 347 -65.83 -89.21 -28.61
N LEU A 348 -66.84 -88.36 -28.78
CA LEU A 348 -68.14 -88.79 -29.26
C LEU A 348 -68.07 -89.33 -30.69
N VAL A 349 -67.35 -88.65 -31.58
CA VAL A 349 -67.16 -89.08 -32.98
C VAL A 349 -66.43 -90.41 -33.04
N SER A 350 -65.36 -90.61 -32.27
CA SER A 350 -64.67 -91.90 -32.22
C SER A 350 -65.60 -93.02 -31.74
N ALA A 351 -66.38 -92.78 -30.68
CA ALA A 351 -67.34 -93.77 -30.20
C ALA A 351 -68.41 -94.12 -31.25
N THR A 352 -68.89 -93.13 -32.04
CA THR A 352 -69.81 -93.41 -33.14
C THR A 352 -69.15 -94.18 -34.29
N SER A 353 -67.88 -93.89 -34.60
CA SER A 353 -67.09 -94.62 -35.60
C SER A 353 -66.91 -96.08 -35.21
N ASP A 354 -66.57 -96.34 -33.94
CA ASP A 354 -66.43 -97.70 -33.41
C ASP A 354 -67.75 -98.48 -33.52
N ARG A 355 -68.88 -97.80 -33.27
CA ARG A 355 -70.21 -98.40 -33.43
C ARG A 355 -70.55 -98.71 -34.90
N VAL A 356 -70.20 -97.83 -35.83
CA VAL A 356 -70.35 -98.07 -37.27
C VAL A 356 -69.52 -99.28 -37.69
N GLN A 357 -68.27 -99.35 -37.25
CA GLN A 357 -67.37 -100.48 -37.55
C GLN A 357 -67.91 -101.81 -36.97
N GLN A 358 -68.48 -101.78 -35.77
CA GLN A 358 -69.14 -102.96 -35.19
C GLN A 358 -70.34 -103.42 -36.04
N LEU A 359 -71.15 -102.49 -36.55
CA LEU A 359 -72.29 -102.79 -37.44
C LEU A 359 -71.82 -103.31 -38.81
N GLU A 360 -70.72 -102.78 -39.34
CA GLU A 360 -70.11 -103.26 -40.59
C GLU A 360 -69.64 -104.72 -40.46
N LEU A 361 -68.99 -105.08 -39.35
CA LEU A 361 -68.57 -106.46 -39.05
C LEU A 361 -69.77 -107.41 -38.85
N GLU A 362 -70.87 -106.93 -38.26
CA GLU A 362 -72.12 -107.71 -38.18
C GLU A 362 -72.73 -107.97 -39.58
N LEU A 363 -72.64 -107.02 -40.50
CA LEU A 363 -73.09 -107.19 -41.88
C LEU A 363 -72.21 -108.15 -42.68
N GLU A 364 -70.89 -108.11 -42.50
CA GLU A 364 -69.97 -109.09 -43.13
C GLU A 364 -70.25 -110.53 -42.68
N ARG A 365 -70.56 -110.73 -41.39
CA ARG A 365 -70.93 -112.04 -40.85
C ARG A 365 -72.21 -112.63 -41.45
N LEU A 366 -73.13 -111.78 -41.90
CA LEU A 366 -74.43 -112.18 -42.45
C LEU A 366 -74.41 -112.47 -43.97
N ARG A 367 -73.27 -112.32 -44.66
CA ARG A 367 -73.10 -112.72 -46.07
C ARG A 367 -72.34 -114.07 -46.18
N PRO A 368 -72.98 -115.16 -46.65
CA PRO A 368 -72.26 -116.39 -46.97
C PRO A 368 -71.41 -116.23 -48.23
N GLY A 369 -70.19 -116.76 -48.22
CA GLY A 369 -69.29 -116.80 -49.37
C GLY A 369 -69.75 -117.81 -50.42
N GLU A 370 -69.92 -117.34 -51.65
CA GLU A 370 -70.19 -118.18 -52.83
C GLU A 370 -68.86 -118.66 -53.41
N ASP A 371 -68.51 -119.94 -53.18
CA ASP A 371 -67.76 -120.77 -54.13
C ASP A 371 -67.66 -122.22 -53.59
N THR A 372 -68.71 -123.00 -53.79
CA THR A 372 -68.64 -124.47 -53.81
C THR A 372 -69.36 -124.97 -55.05
N THR A 373 -68.58 -125.59 -55.92
CA THR A 373 -68.92 -126.21 -57.21
C THR A 373 -69.80 -127.44 -57.02
N MET A 374 -70.94 -127.49 -57.71
CA MET A 374 -71.75 -128.71 -57.87
C MET A 374 -71.52 -129.32 -59.25
N SER A 375 -70.74 -130.40 -59.32
CA SER A 375 -70.77 -131.34 -60.44
C SER A 375 -70.69 -132.74 -59.88
N GLU A 376 -71.81 -133.47 -59.88
CA GLU A 376 -71.84 -134.92 -60.10
C GLU A 376 -73.24 -135.36 -60.57
N SER A 377 -73.21 -136.21 -61.61
CA SER A 377 -74.22 -136.93 -62.39
C SER A 377 -75.72 -136.79 -62.06
N ARG A 378 -76.49 -136.23 -63.01
CA ARG A 378 -77.96 -136.33 -63.10
C ARG A 378 -78.38 -137.58 -63.90
N GLU A 379 -78.62 -138.68 -63.19
CA GLU A 379 -79.34 -139.86 -63.72
C GLU A 379 -80.81 -139.55 -64.10
N ASP A 380 -81.31 -138.36 -63.75
CA ASP A 380 -82.66 -137.91 -64.10
C ASP A 380 -82.85 -137.60 -65.60
N LEU A 381 -81.79 -137.32 -66.37
CA LEU A 381 -81.91 -136.81 -67.74
C LEU A 381 -82.43 -137.83 -68.78
N GLU A 382 -82.36 -139.13 -68.51
CA GLU A 382 -82.92 -140.19 -69.38
C GLU A 382 -84.37 -140.57 -69.03
N ALA A 383 -84.89 -140.11 -67.88
CA ALA A 383 -86.28 -140.30 -67.45
C ALA A 383 -87.18 -139.10 -67.78
N LEU A 384 -86.64 -138.01 -68.33
CA LEU A 384 -87.38 -136.80 -68.64
C LEU A 384 -88.08 -136.89 -70.01
N ALA A 385 -89.39 -136.60 -70.02
CA ALA A 385 -90.18 -136.48 -71.24
C ALA A 385 -89.61 -135.36 -72.15
N LEU A 386 -89.69 -135.58 -73.47
CA LEU A 386 -89.14 -134.71 -74.53
C LEU A 386 -89.58 -133.23 -74.44
N GLN A 387 -90.64 -132.96 -73.66
CA GLN A 387 -91.22 -131.66 -73.39
C GLN A 387 -90.43 -130.86 -72.34
N GLU A 388 -89.94 -131.51 -71.29
CA GLU A 388 -89.18 -130.86 -70.20
C GLU A 388 -87.73 -130.53 -70.61
N LEU A 389 -87.16 -131.31 -71.54
CA LEU A 389 -85.85 -131.01 -72.13
C LEU A 389 -85.91 -129.77 -73.04
N LYS A 390 -87.01 -129.61 -73.80
CA LYS A 390 -87.25 -128.41 -74.62
C LYS A 390 -87.44 -127.16 -73.77
N GLU A 391 -88.13 -127.25 -72.64
CA GLU A 391 -88.29 -126.09 -71.74
C GLU A 391 -86.97 -125.65 -71.12
N LYS A 392 -86.10 -126.60 -70.74
CA LYS A 392 -84.75 -126.27 -70.23
C LYS A 392 -83.85 -125.68 -71.31
N TYR A 393 -83.92 -126.19 -72.55
CA TYR A 393 -83.18 -125.61 -73.66
C TYR A 393 -83.67 -124.20 -74.00
N LEU A 394 -84.99 -123.98 -74.05
CA LEU A 394 -85.58 -122.65 -74.25
C LEU A 394 -85.21 -121.68 -73.12
N LYS A 395 -85.10 -122.17 -71.88
CA LYS A 395 -84.63 -121.35 -70.76
C LYS A 395 -83.16 -120.98 -70.92
N LEU A 396 -82.30 -121.95 -71.27
CA LEU A 396 -80.88 -121.71 -71.49
C LEU A 396 -80.62 -120.79 -72.70
N GLU A 397 -81.40 -120.91 -73.76
CA GLU A 397 -81.34 -120.03 -74.93
C GLU A 397 -81.78 -118.60 -74.56
N ARG A 398 -82.84 -118.45 -73.75
CA ARG A 398 -83.22 -117.13 -73.19
C ARG A 398 -82.15 -116.55 -72.27
N ASP A 399 -81.55 -117.36 -71.42
CA ASP A 399 -80.50 -116.93 -70.49
C ASP A 399 -79.23 -116.54 -71.26
N PHE A 400 -78.84 -117.30 -72.28
CA PHE A 400 -77.73 -117.00 -73.18
C PHE A 400 -77.99 -115.72 -73.99
N ASP A 401 -79.20 -115.53 -74.50
CA ASP A 401 -79.63 -114.29 -75.17
C ASP A 401 -79.66 -113.09 -74.21
N SER A 402 -80.04 -113.29 -72.95
CA SER A 402 -80.02 -112.23 -71.92
C SER A 402 -78.60 -111.81 -71.61
N ILE A 403 -77.70 -112.77 -71.39
CA ILE A 403 -76.28 -112.51 -71.11
C ILE A 403 -75.62 -111.83 -72.31
N ASN A 404 -75.89 -112.27 -73.54
CA ASN A 404 -75.35 -111.62 -74.74
C ASN A 404 -75.89 -110.20 -74.94
N LYS A 405 -77.07 -109.87 -74.41
CA LYS A 405 -77.60 -108.49 -74.40
C LYS A 405 -77.01 -107.65 -73.25
N GLU A 406 -76.74 -108.27 -72.10
CA GLU A 406 -76.21 -107.59 -70.91
C GLU A 406 -74.69 -107.35 -70.96
N MET A 407 -73.93 -108.26 -71.55
CA MET A 407 -72.46 -108.17 -71.62
C MET A 407 -71.97 -106.90 -72.35
N PRO A 408 -72.53 -106.50 -73.51
CA PRO A 408 -72.14 -105.25 -74.19
C PRO A 408 -72.55 -104.00 -73.40
N LEU A 409 -73.68 -104.04 -72.68
CA LEU A 409 -74.13 -102.92 -71.85
C LEU A 409 -73.24 -102.77 -70.62
N LEU A 410 -72.87 -103.88 -69.98
CA LEU A 410 -71.93 -103.92 -68.87
C LEU A 410 -70.55 -103.43 -69.33
N GLU A 411 -70.02 -103.93 -70.45
CA GLU A 411 -68.74 -103.49 -71.02
C GLU A 411 -68.76 -101.98 -71.34
N LYS A 412 -69.84 -101.47 -71.93
CA LYS A 412 -70.01 -100.03 -72.21
C LYS A 412 -70.05 -99.21 -70.93
N SER A 413 -70.77 -99.67 -69.91
CA SER A 413 -70.85 -98.99 -68.61
C SER A 413 -69.50 -98.99 -67.91
N TYR A 414 -68.79 -100.13 -67.90
CA TYR A 414 -67.47 -100.29 -67.29
C TYR A 414 -66.42 -99.41 -67.97
N LYS A 415 -66.38 -99.39 -69.31
CA LYS A 415 -65.50 -98.49 -70.07
C LYS A 415 -65.79 -97.02 -69.76
N LYS A 416 -67.06 -96.64 -69.61
CA LYS A 416 -67.45 -95.26 -69.26
C LYS A 416 -67.03 -94.91 -67.83
N THR A 417 -67.22 -95.81 -66.87
CA THR A 417 -66.80 -95.62 -65.47
C THR A 417 -65.28 -95.55 -65.37
N MET A 418 -64.55 -96.43 -66.05
CA MET A 418 -63.08 -96.45 -66.07
C MET A 418 -62.50 -95.17 -66.70
N ALA A 419 -63.10 -94.67 -67.80
CA ALA A 419 -62.72 -93.41 -68.41
C ALA A 419 -62.98 -92.21 -67.47
N LEU A 420 -64.11 -92.23 -66.74
CA LEU A 420 -64.47 -91.16 -65.80
C LEU A 420 -63.59 -91.18 -64.55
N ALA A 421 -63.27 -92.37 -64.03
CA ALA A 421 -62.33 -92.57 -62.93
C ALA A 421 -60.92 -92.11 -63.31
N SER A 422 -60.42 -92.51 -64.48
CA SER A 422 -59.13 -92.05 -65.01
C SER A 422 -59.08 -90.52 -65.14
N LYS A 423 -60.14 -89.91 -65.69
CA LYS A 423 -60.24 -88.44 -65.77
C LYS A 423 -60.21 -87.79 -64.40
N LYS A 424 -60.92 -88.33 -63.41
CA LYS A 424 -60.91 -87.79 -62.04
C LYS A 424 -59.55 -87.89 -61.37
N VAL A 425 -58.84 -89.00 -61.56
CA VAL A 425 -57.46 -89.14 -61.08
C VAL A 425 -56.56 -88.07 -61.70
N MET A 426 -56.68 -87.83 -63.01
CA MET A 426 -55.93 -86.76 -63.68
C MET A 426 -56.27 -85.35 -63.16
N ASP A 427 -57.56 -85.06 -62.93
CA ASP A 427 -58.01 -83.79 -62.35
C ASP A 427 -57.46 -83.60 -60.92
N PHE A 428 -57.44 -84.66 -60.11
CA PHE A 428 -56.88 -84.62 -58.75
C PHE A 428 -55.36 -84.43 -58.76
N THR A 429 -54.62 -85.12 -59.63
CA THR A 429 -53.17 -84.88 -59.77
C THR A 429 -52.87 -83.44 -60.18
N ALA A 430 -53.66 -82.85 -61.08
CA ALA A 430 -53.50 -81.46 -61.48
C ALA A 430 -53.84 -80.47 -60.34
N LEU A 431 -54.81 -80.80 -59.49
CA LEU A 431 -55.13 -80.04 -58.29
C LEU A 431 -54.01 -80.13 -57.24
N GLU A 432 -53.45 -81.31 -57.01
CA GLU A 432 -52.33 -81.53 -56.08
C GLU A 432 -51.08 -80.77 -56.54
N GLU A 433 -50.75 -80.81 -57.82
CA GLU A 433 -49.65 -80.02 -58.40
C GLU A 433 -49.89 -78.51 -58.20
N ARG A 434 -51.12 -78.03 -58.42
CA ARG A 434 -51.48 -76.63 -58.19
C ARG A 434 -51.37 -76.24 -56.72
N VAL A 435 -51.81 -77.10 -55.79
CA VAL A 435 -51.67 -76.87 -54.35
C VAL A 435 -50.21 -76.83 -53.94
N ALA A 436 -49.37 -77.73 -54.47
CA ALA A 436 -47.94 -77.74 -54.20
C ALA A 436 -47.25 -76.45 -54.69
N LEU A 437 -47.61 -75.97 -55.88
CA LEU A 437 -47.12 -74.69 -56.41
C LEU A 437 -47.55 -73.51 -55.54
N LEU A 438 -48.82 -73.43 -55.17
CA LEU A 438 -49.35 -72.36 -54.32
C LEU A 438 -48.69 -72.36 -52.93
N LEU A 439 -48.41 -73.53 -52.35
CA LEU A 439 -47.67 -73.64 -51.09
C LEU A 439 -46.23 -73.13 -51.22
N ALA A 440 -45.55 -73.46 -52.31
CA ALA A 440 -44.20 -72.97 -52.58
C ALA A 440 -44.18 -71.45 -52.81
N GLU A 441 -45.16 -70.91 -53.53
CA GLU A 441 -45.32 -69.47 -53.75
C GLU A 441 -45.64 -68.73 -52.45
N LYS A 442 -46.55 -69.26 -51.62
CA LYS A 442 -46.85 -68.74 -50.29
C LYS A 442 -45.60 -68.73 -49.41
N SER A 443 -44.85 -69.83 -49.34
CA SER A 443 -43.62 -69.90 -48.54
C SER A 443 -42.58 -68.87 -49.00
N LYS A 444 -42.44 -68.64 -50.31
CA LYS A 444 -41.56 -67.60 -50.85
C LYS A 444 -42.06 -66.20 -50.53
N ALA A 445 -43.37 -65.97 -50.58
CA ALA A 445 -43.98 -64.69 -50.23
C ALA A 445 -43.81 -64.38 -48.74
N ASP A 446 -44.04 -65.36 -47.86
CA ASP A 446 -43.87 -65.23 -46.41
C ASP A 446 -42.41 -64.93 -46.07
N GLN A 447 -41.44 -65.65 -46.66
CA GLN A 447 -40.01 -65.36 -46.47
C GLN A 447 -39.65 -63.92 -46.86
N LYS A 448 -40.14 -63.44 -48.01
CA LYS A 448 -39.91 -62.05 -48.46
C LYS A 448 -40.58 -61.04 -47.54
N TYR A 449 -41.80 -61.32 -47.09
CA TYR A 449 -42.55 -60.46 -46.18
C TYR A 449 -41.81 -60.30 -44.83
N PHE A 450 -41.39 -61.41 -44.21
CA PHE A 450 -40.68 -61.37 -42.94
C PHE A 450 -39.29 -60.73 -43.07
N ALA A 451 -38.57 -60.97 -44.16
CA ALA A 451 -37.30 -60.30 -44.43
C ALA A 451 -37.50 -58.77 -44.56
N ALA A 452 -38.47 -58.32 -45.36
CA ALA A 452 -38.78 -56.91 -45.52
C ALA A 452 -39.28 -56.26 -44.22
N ARG A 453 -40.06 -56.97 -43.41
CA ARG A 453 -40.53 -56.51 -42.10
C ARG A 453 -39.37 -56.32 -41.13
N LYS A 454 -38.44 -57.28 -41.08
CA LYS A 454 -37.22 -57.20 -40.27
C LYS A 454 -36.36 -56.01 -40.68
N ASP A 455 -36.15 -55.81 -41.97
CA ASP A 455 -35.39 -54.66 -42.48
C ASP A 455 -36.09 -53.32 -42.14
N ALA A 456 -37.42 -53.26 -42.26
CA ALA A 456 -38.19 -52.09 -41.87
C ALA A 456 -38.08 -51.79 -40.37
N ASP A 457 -38.09 -52.80 -39.51
CA ASP A 457 -37.92 -52.63 -38.07
C ASP A 457 -36.51 -52.15 -37.71
N VAL A 458 -35.47 -52.65 -38.39
CA VAL A 458 -34.09 -52.16 -38.25
C VAL A 458 -34.00 -50.69 -38.67
N ARG A 459 -34.55 -50.32 -39.83
CA ARG A 459 -34.57 -48.92 -40.30
C ARG A 459 -35.35 -48.00 -39.37
N ASN A 460 -36.48 -48.45 -38.83
CA ASN A 460 -37.24 -47.68 -37.84
C ASN A 460 -36.49 -47.54 -36.50
N GLY A 461 -35.65 -48.51 -36.13
CA GLY A 461 -34.72 -48.41 -35.02
C GLY A 461 -33.65 -47.35 -35.26
N GLU A 462 -32.99 -47.40 -36.42
CA GLU A 462 -31.98 -46.40 -36.82
C GLU A 462 -32.55 -44.98 -36.89
N ILE A 463 -33.74 -44.80 -37.48
CA ILE A 463 -34.41 -43.49 -37.55
C ILE A 463 -34.68 -42.93 -36.14
N ARG A 464 -35.13 -43.78 -35.20
CA ARG A 464 -35.34 -43.37 -33.82
C ARG A 464 -34.03 -42.95 -33.15
N SER A 465 -32.98 -43.74 -33.31
CA SER A 465 -31.65 -43.42 -32.77
C SER A 465 -31.09 -42.12 -33.36
N LEU A 466 -31.22 -41.92 -34.67
CA LEU A 466 -30.80 -40.69 -35.34
C LEU A 466 -31.60 -39.47 -34.88
N ARG A 467 -32.91 -39.59 -34.67
CA ARG A 467 -33.73 -38.49 -34.12
C ARG A 467 -33.29 -38.11 -32.71
N VAL A 468 -33.05 -39.10 -31.84
CA VAL A 468 -32.55 -38.84 -30.48
C VAL A 468 -31.17 -38.17 -30.53
N ALA A 469 -30.27 -38.66 -31.38
CA ALA A 469 -28.95 -38.05 -31.56
C ALA A 469 -29.05 -36.60 -32.10
N ASN A 470 -29.93 -36.35 -33.07
CA ASN A 470 -30.14 -35.02 -33.65
C ASN A 470 -30.75 -34.03 -32.65
N ASN A 471 -31.70 -34.48 -31.83
CA ASN A 471 -32.28 -33.66 -30.76
C ASN A 471 -31.20 -33.29 -29.73
N LYS A 472 -30.39 -34.26 -29.28
CA LYS A 472 -29.26 -34.00 -28.37
C LYS A 472 -28.24 -33.03 -28.97
N SER A 473 -27.89 -33.21 -30.24
CA SER A 473 -26.98 -32.30 -30.95
C SER A 473 -27.56 -30.87 -31.01
N SER A 474 -28.85 -30.74 -31.29
CA SER A 474 -29.53 -29.44 -31.34
C SER A 474 -29.55 -28.75 -29.97
N GLU A 475 -29.77 -29.51 -28.89
CA GLU A 475 -29.72 -29.01 -27.51
C GLU A 475 -28.31 -28.55 -27.12
N ILE A 476 -27.28 -29.34 -27.45
CA ILE A 476 -25.87 -28.96 -27.23
C ILE A 476 -25.54 -27.67 -28.01
N ILE A 477 -25.98 -27.55 -29.26
CA ILE A 477 -25.78 -26.35 -30.07
C ILE A 477 -26.46 -25.13 -29.43
N ALA A 478 -27.68 -25.30 -28.88
CA ALA A 478 -28.39 -24.22 -28.19
C ALA A 478 -27.64 -23.77 -26.93
N GLN A 479 -27.16 -24.72 -26.10
CA GLN A 479 -26.36 -24.43 -24.92
C GLN A 479 -25.03 -23.73 -25.27
N LEU A 480 -24.34 -24.18 -26.33
CA LEU A 480 -23.11 -23.55 -26.80
C LEU A 480 -23.35 -22.11 -27.29
N LYS A 481 -24.47 -21.86 -27.98
CA LYS A 481 -24.84 -20.49 -28.41
C LYS A 481 -25.15 -19.59 -27.22
N ASP A 482 -25.84 -20.09 -26.21
CA ASP A 482 -26.13 -19.31 -24.99
C ASP A 482 -24.84 -18.99 -24.21
N ALA A 483 -23.94 -19.97 -24.07
CA ALA A 483 -22.62 -19.77 -23.49
C ALA A 483 -21.76 -18.76 -24.29
N GLU A 484 -21.82 -18.78 -25.62
CA GLU A 484 -21.15 -17.79 -26.48
C GLU A 484 -21.71 -16.38 -26.24
N LEU A 485 -23.05 -16.24 -26.18
CA LEU A 485 -23.71 -14.95 -25.91
C LEU A 485 -23.31 -14.40 -24.54
N GLN A 486 -23.35 -15.23 -23.50
CA GLN A 486 -22.92 -14.84 -22.15
C GLN A 486 -21.44 -14.42 -22.13
N SER A 487 -20.57 -15.16 -22.83
CA SER A 487 -19.15 -14.82 -22.95
C SER A 487 -18.93 -13.49 -23.67
N ARG A 488 -19.67 -13.21 -24.75
CA ARG A 488 -19.62 -11.93 -25.47
C ARG A 488 -20.06 -10.76 -24.60
N VAL A 489 -21.12 -10.93 -23.81
CA VAL A 489 -21.59 -9.91 -22.86
C VAL A 489 -20.53 -9.64 -21.79
N LEU A 490 -19.91 -10.69 -21.24
CA LEU A 490 -18.83 -10.55 -20.27
C LEU A 490 -17.63 -9.80 -20.85
N ILE A 491 -17.22 -10.14 -22.07
CA ILE A 491 -16.12 -9.44 -22.77
C ILE A 491 -16.46 -7.95 -22.93
N SER A 492 -17.66 -7.61 -23.41
CA SER A 492 -18.08 -6.22 -23.58
C SER A 492 -18.08 -5.44 -22.25
N ASN A 493 -18.51 -6.07 -21.16
CA ASN A 493 -18.48 -5.48 -19.82
C ASN A 493 -17.04 -5.24 -19.33
N LEU A 494 -16.14 -6.21 -19.53
CA LEU A 494 -14.73 -6.08 -19.17
C LEU A 494 -14.01 -5.02 -20.00
N GLU A 495 -14.31 -4.92 -21.30
CA GLU A 495 -13.80 -3.87 -22.19
C GLU A 495 -14.23 -2.48 -21.71
N LYS A 496 -15.50 -2.32 -21.32
CA LYS A 496 -16.01 -1.07 -20.76
C LYS A 496 -15.29 -0.71 -19.45
N GLN A 497 -15.14 -1.66 -18.53
CA GLN A 497 -14.41 -1.46 -17.28
C GLN A 497 -12.93 -1.08 -17.52
N LEU A 498 -12.28 -1.69 -18.50
CA LEU A 498 -10.90 -1.33 -18.88
C LEU A 498 -10.80 0.10 -19.41
N VAL A 499 -11.76 0.54 -20.22
CA VAL A 499 -11.81 1.93 -20.71
C VAL A 499 -12.02 2.90 -19.56
N ASP A 500 -12.96 2.62 -18.66
CA ASP A 500 -13.25 3.47 -17.49
C ASP A 500 -12.03 3.56 -16.55
N LEU A 501 -11.35 2.45 -16.29
CA LEU A 501 -10.12 2.42 -15.49
C LEU A 501 -8.97 3.19 -16.16
N LYS A 502 -8.81 3.09 -17.49
CA LYS A 502 -7.82 3.90 -18.22
C LYS A 502 -8.12 5.38 -18.12
N GLN A 503 -9.39 5.78 -18.24
CA GLN A 503 -9.78 7.19 -18.08
C GLN A 503 -9.54 7.67 -16.65
N ALA A 504 -9.92 6.90 -15.63
CA ALA A 504 -9.68 7.22 -14.23
C ALA A 504 -8.17 7.36 -13.93
N ASN A 505 -7.36 6.43 -14.42
CA ASN A 505 -5.90 6.49 -14.25
C ASN A 505 -5.30 7.72 -14.95
N SER A 506 -5.76 8.06 -16.16
CA SER A 506 -5.32 9.28 -16.85
C SER A 506 -5.63 10.57 -16.07
N LYS A 507 -6.80 10.63 -15.42
CA LYS A 507 -7.19 11.76 -14.55
C LYS A 507 -6.30 11.83 -13.31
N LEU A 508 -6.05 10.70 -12.65
CA LEU A 508 -5.18 10.64 -11.47
C LEU A 508 -3.73 11.02 -11.79
N VAL A 509 -3.21 10.59 -12.95
CA VAL A 509 -1.87 11.00 -13.43
C VAL A 509 -1.81 12.50 -13.68
N ALA A 510 -2.87 13.09 -14.27
CA ALA A 510 -2.93 14.54 -14.48
C ALA A 510 -3.01 15.33 -13.16
N GLU A 511 -3.80 14.86 -12.19
CA GLU A 511 -3.84 15.46 -10.85
C GLU A 511 -2.51 15.35 -10.11
N ASN A 512 -1.86 14.18 -10.14
CA ASN A 512 -0.55 13.99 -9.51
C ASN A 512 0.48 14.96 -10.09
N LYS A 513 0.56 15.10 -11.42
CA LYS A 513 1.45 16.09 -12.05
C LYS A 513 1.15 17.52 -11.60
N LYS A 514 -0.14 17.88 -11.46
CA LYS A 514 -0.55 19.20 -10.97
C LYS A 514 -0.14 19.42 -9.51
N LEU A 515 -0.30 18.42 -8.66
CA LEU A 515 0.10 18.46 -7.25
C LEU A 515 1.63 18.52 -7.09
N GLU A 516 2.38 17.77 -7.89
CA GLU A 516 3.85 17.83 -7.92
C GLU A 516 4.33 19.24 -8.34
N ALA A 517 3.75 19.81 -9.39
CA ALA A 517 4.07 21.18 -9.82
C ALA A 517 3.75 22.23 -8.73
N ALA A 518 2.61 22.09 -8.04
CA ALA A 518 2.27 22.97 -6.92
C ALA A 518 3.21 22.81 -5.71
N SER A 519 3.59 21.57 -5.38
CA SER A 519 4.51 21.25 -4.30
C SER A 519 5.92 21.82 -4.55
N THR A 520 6.43 21.63 -5.77
CA THR A 520 7.74 22.17 -6.18
C THR A 520 7.78 23.70 -6.17
N GLU A 521 6.73 24.37 -6.63
CA GLU A 521 6.65 25.83 -6.56
C GLU A 521 6.55 26.33 -5.12
N ALA A 522 5.75 25.68 -4.27
CA ALA A 522 5.67 26.01 -2.84
C ALA A 522 7.03 25.85 -2.13
N MET A 523 7.76 24.77 -2.43
CA MET A 523 9.11 24.55 -1.91
C MET A 523 10.09 25.64 -2.39
N ARG A 524 10.01 26.04 -3.66
CA ARG A 524 10.84 27.13 -4.21
C ARG A 524 10.57 28.46 -3.50
N GLN A 525 9.31 28.78 -3.24
CA GLN A 525 8.92 29.98 -2.50
C GLN A 525 9.39 29.93 -1.05
N ALA A 526 9.23 28.80 -0.37
CA ALA A 526 9.71 28.61 1.00
C ALA A 526 11.24 28.80 1.12
N ASN A 527 12.00 28.24 0.18
CA ASN A 527 13.45 28.41 0.13
C ASN A 527 13.85 29.87 -0.12
N SER A 528 13.13 30.58 -1.00
CA SER A 528 13.39 31.99 -1.28
C SER A 528 13.13 32.89 -0.07
N VAL A 529 12.01 32.68 0.63
CA VAL A 529 11.68 33.42 1.86
C VAL A 529 12.70 33.12 2.96
N THR A 530 13.09 31.85 3.10
CA THR A 530 14.11 31.44 4.08
C THR A 530 15.45 32.13 3.80
N GLY A 531 15.88 32.21 2.53
CA GLY A 531 17.09 32.95 2.14
C GLY A 531 17.01 34.44 2.48
N ARG A 532 15.86 35.09 2.25
CA ARG A 532 15.68 36.51 2.64
C ARG A 532 15.71 36.70 4.16
N ILE A 533 15.13 35.77 4.91
CA ILE A 533 15.16 35.81 6.38
C ILE A 533 16.60 35.69 6.88
N THR A 534 17.41 34.78 6.32
CA THR A 534 18.81 34.63 6.74
C THR A 534 19.66 35.85 6.39
N GLU A 535 19.48 36.43 5.21
CA GLU A 535 20.14 37.67 4.79
C GLU A 535 19.80 38.85 5.72
N LEU A 536 18.50 39.09 5.97
CA LEU A 536 18.06 40.16 6.87
C LEU A 536 18.56 39.94 8.30
N THR A 537 18.52 38.69 8.79
CA THR A 537 19.03 38.35 10.13
C THR A 537 20.53 38.65 10.23
N ASN A 538 21.31 38.32 9.21
CA ASN A 538 22.75 38.59 9.19
C ASN A 538 23.03 40.10 9.11
N LEU A 539 22.25 40.84 8.33
CA LEU A 539 22.39 42.28 8.22
C LEU A 539 22.10 42.97 9.56
N VAL A 540 21.03 42.60 10.25
CA VAL A 540 20.67 43.12 11.57
C VAL A 540 21.80 42.85 12.57
N LYS A 541 22.27 41.59 12.66
CA LYS A 541 23.39 41.24 13.55
C LYS A 541 24.66 42.05 13.28
N SER A 542 25.00 42.25 12.00
CA SER A 542 26.16 43.04 11.62
C SER A 542 26.00 44.52 12.01
N ARG A 543 24.80 45.09 11.80
CA ARG A 543 24.52 46.49 12.12
C ARG A 543 24.48 46.74 13.61
N ASP A 544 23.92 45.82 14.39
CA ASP A 544 23.92 45.90 15.85
C ASP A 544 25.35 45.84 16.41
N ALA A 545 26.20 44.96 15.88
CA ALA A 545 27.60 44.87 16.29
C ALA A 545 28.40 46.14 15.93
N GLU A 546 28.19 46.69 14.74
CA GLU A 546 28.84 47.93 14.30
C GLU A 546 28.38 49.14 15.13
N ALA A 547 27.07 49.26 15.38
CA ALA A 547 26.50 50.32 16.21
C ALA A 547 27.04 50.26 17.65
N HIS A 548 27.12 49.07 18.23
CA HIS A 548 27.71 48.87 19.55
C HIS A 548 29.17 49.31 19.59
N HIS A 549 29.99 48.87 18.63
CA HIS A 549 31.40 49.22 18.55
C HIS A 549 31.62 50.73 18.36
N LEU A 550 30.82 51.39 17.52
CA LEU A 550 30.90 52.84 17.33
C LEU A 550 30.51 53.59 18.61
N LYS A 551 29.47 53.14 19.33
CA LYS A 551 29.05 53.75 20.59
C LYS A 551 30.13 53.65 21.67
N THR A 552 30.76 52.48 21.84
CA THR A 552 31.85 52.30 22.83
C THR A 552 33.05 53.18 22.49
N LYS A 553 33.47 53.21 21.22
CA LYS A 553 34.59 54.04 20.79
C LYS A 553 34.32 55.54 20.95
N ALA A 554 33.11 55.99 20.65
CA ALA A 554 32.71 57.38 20.85
C ALA A 554 32.80 57.77 22.34
N MET A 555 32.30 56.92 23.24
CA MET A 555 32.37 57.15 24.68
C MET A 555 33.83 57.24 25.18
N GLU A 556 34.70 56.35 24.73
CA GLU A 556 36.13 56.39 25.05
C GLU A 556 36.80 57.69 24.55
N GLN A 557 36.58 58.05 23.30
CA GLN A 557 37.13 59.26 22.70
C GLN A 557 36.67 60.54 23.39
N GLU A 558 35.39 60.62 23.78
CA GLU A 558 34.88 61.73 24.57
C GLU A 558 35.60 61.89 25.91
N THR A 559 35.89 60.78 26.62
CA THR A 559 36.63 60.85 27.89
C THR A 559 38.08 61.29 27.69
N GLU A 560 38.74 60.86 26.62
CA GLU A 560 40.11 61.29 26.30
C GLU A 560 40.17 62.76 25.90
N VAL A 561 39.18 63.28 25.16
CA VAL A 561 39.08 64.71 24.80
C VAL A 561 39.03 65.58 26.06
N GLU A 562 38.27 65.20 27.08
CA GLU A 562 38.19 65.98 28.32
C GLU A 562 39.49 65.92 29.13
N LYS A 563 40.22 64.79 29.12
CA LYS A 563 41.58 64.73 29.70
C LYS A 563 42.54 65.67 28.97
N TYR A 564 42.52 65.68 27.64
CA TYR A 564 43.38 66.57 26.86
C TYR A 564 43.02 68.04 27.07
N LYS A 565 41.75 68.40 27.20
CA LYS A 565 41.33 69.76 27.55
C LYS A 565 41.88 70.19 28.90
N ALA A 566 41.75 69.35 29.93
CA ALA A 566 42.32 69.63 31.25
C ALA A 566 43.85 69.84 31.18
N ARG A 567 44.55 69.03 30.38
CA ARG A 567 45.99 69.17 30.13
C ARG A 567 46.34 70.48 29.41
N ILE A 568 45.59 70.84 28.38
CA ILE A 568 45.78 72.10 27.63
C ILE A 568 45.54 73.29 28.56
N ASP A 569 44.48 73.28 29.37
CA ASP A 569 44.17 74.35 30.31
C ASP A 569 45.28 74.52 31.36
N HIS A 570 45.84 73.41 31.86
CA HIS A 570 46.98 73.45 32.77
C HIS A 570 48.23 74.04 32.12
N ILE A 571 48.62 73.55 30.93
CA ILE A 571 49.76 74.08 30.17
C ILE A 571 49.56 75.57 29.83
N THR A 572 48.33 75.97 29.53
CA THR A 572 47.99 77.36 29.22
C THR A 572 48.15 78.26 30.44
N LYS A 573 47.68 77.81 31.61
CA LYS A 573 47.89 78.51 32.89
C LYS A 573 49.35 78.61 33.25
N ASP A 574 50.13 77.56 33.03
CA ASP A 574 51.58 77.58 33.25
C ASP A 574 52.26 78.58 32.32
N ARG A 575 51.95 78.55 31.02
CA ARG A 575 52.43 79.53 30.05
C ARG A 575 52.13 80.96 30.51
N ASP A 576 50.91 81.23 30.96
CA ASP A 576 50.49 82.55 31.39
C ASP A 576 51.16 82.96 32.71
N ASN A 577 51.37 82.03 33.63
CA ASN A 577 52.17 82.23 34.84
C ASN A 577 53.63 82.56 34.52
N TRP A 578 54.25 81.83 33.58
CA TRP A 578 55.61 82.10 33.11
C TRP A 578 55.71 83.47 32.42
N LYS A 579 54.71 83.83 31.60
CA LYS A 579 54.61 85.13 30.95
C LYS A 579 54.44 86.26 31.99
N ALA A 580 53.61 86.07 33.01
CA ALA A 580 53.43 87.03 34.10
C ALA A 580 54.70 87.20 34.93
N LYS A 581 55.39 86.09 35.27
CA LYS A 581 56.72 86.13 35.94
C LYS A 581 57.76 86.88 35.11
N SER A 582 57.76 86.71 33.77
CA SER A 582 58.67 87.42 32.86
C SER A 582 58.35 88.92 32.72
N MET A 583 57.11 89.35 32.87
CA MET A 583 56.69 90.75 32.73
C MET A 583 56.80 91.54 34.04
N SER A 584 56.93 90.86 35.19
CA SER A 584 57.14 91.46 36.51
C SER A 584 58.63 91.73 36.78
N ASN A 585 59.35 92.32 35.82
CA ASN A 585 60.73 92.76 36.00
C ASN A 585 60.77 94.12 36.72
N SER A 586 60.37 94.12 37.99
CA SER A 586 60.65 95.15 39.00
C SER A 586 61.10 94.42 40.26
N SER A 587 62.18 93.64 40.12
CA SER A 587 62.87 93.09 41.29
C SER A 587 63.58 94.24 41.99
N SER A 588 63.53 94.27 43.31
CA SER A 588 64.34 95.15 44.18
C SER A 588 65.83 95.15 43.81
N GLU A 589 66.31 94.11 43.12
CA GLU A 589 67.66 94.01 42.58
C GLU A 589 67.93 94.98 41.43
N GLU A 590 66.94 95.28 40.58
CA GLU A 590 67.11 96.18 39.44
C GLU A 590 67.28 97.66 39.89
N ASP A 591 66.57 98.07 40.95
CA ASP A 591 66.72 99.39 41.58
C ASP A 591 68.03 99.53 42.39
N MET A 592 68.50 98.44 43.03
CA MET A 592 69.82 98.43 43.68
C MET A 592 70.94 98.57 42.64
N LEU A 593 70.84 97.87 41.51
CA LEU A 593 71.81 97.94 40.42
C LEU A 593 71.82 99.33 39.77
N ARG A 594 70.65 99.95 39.54
CA ARG A 594 70.55 101.33 39.02
C ARG A 594 71.20 102.36 39.95
N ASN A 595 71.02 102.25 41.26
CA ASN A 595 71.66 103.15 42.24
C ASN A 595 73.19 102.99 42.30
N LEU A 596 73.73 101.82 41.93
CA LEU A 596 75.17 101.60 41.91
C LEU A 596 75.86 102.40 40.78
N VAL A 597 75.25 102.47 39.60
CA VAL A 597 75.90 103.02 38.39
C VAL A 597 75.56 104.50 38.13
N ILE A 598 74.47 105.04 38.68
CA ILE A 598 74.03 106.43 38.44
C ILE A 598 74.67 107.42 39.44
N CYS A 599 75.08 108.60 38.96
CA CYS A 599 75.70 109.67 39.74
C CYS A 599 74.79 110.12 40.89
N SER A 600 75.32 110.11 42.12
CA SER A 600 74.56 110.48 43.32
C SER A 600 74.21 111.96 43.42
N VAL A 601 74.82 112.83 42.60
CA VAL A 601 74.59 114.28 42.61
C VAL A 601 73.40 114.66 41.71
N CYS A 602 73.38 114.20 40.46
CA CYS A 602 72.29 114.52 39.53
C CYS A 602 71.22 113.43 39.45
N ARG A 603 71.51 112.18 39.88
CA ARG A 603 70.65 110.99 39.74
C ARG A 603 70.16 110.70 38.32
N ILE A 604 70.86 111.23 37.31
CA ILE A 604 70.50 111.10 35.90
C ILE A 604 71.63 110.41 35.14
N ASN A 605 72.83 110.98 35.19
CA ASN A 605 73.97 110.51 34.41
C ASN A 605 74.71 109.38 35.10
N PHE A 606 75.30 108.46 34.34
CA PHE A 606 76.18 107.43 34.88
C PHE A 606 77.43 108.03 35.52
N LYS A 607 77.92 107.39 36.57
CA LYS A 607 79.22 107.70 37.16
C LYS A 607 80.30 107.43 36.11
N ASN A 608 81.15 108.40 35.82
CA ASN A 608 82.22 108.27 34.81
C ASN A 608 83.45 109.16 35.12
N THR A 609 83.52 109.76 36.30
CA THR A 609 84.64 110.60 36.72
C THR A 609 84.96 110.40 38.19
N ILE A 610 86.19 109.98 38.49
CA ILE A 610 86.70 109.74 39.84
C ILE A 610 87.56 110.91 40.31
N LEU A 611 87.37 111.33 41.57
CA LEU A 611 88.22 112.32 42.22
C LEU A 611 89.40 111.64 42.92
N LYS A 612 90.62 111.79 42.39
CA LYS A 612 91.84 111.13 42.90
C LYS A 612 92.11 111.40 44.38
N THR A 613 91.76 112.59 44.89
CA THR A 613 91.99 112.98 46.29
C THR A 613 91.15 112.20 47.30
N CYS A 614 90.04 111.59 46.88
CA CYS A 614 89.13 110.90 47.81
C CYS A 614 88.48 109.62 47.27
N GLY A 615 88.72 109.24 46.02
CA GLY A 615 88.22 108.01 45.41
C GLY A 615 86.72 107.99 45.08
N HIS A 616 85.97 109.07 45.31
CA HIS A 616 84.55 109.12 44.98
C HIS A 616 84.30 109.36 43.49
N VAL A 617 83.32 108.63 42.93
CA VAL A 617 82.96 108.67 41.51
C VAL A 617 81.61 109.36 41.29
N PHE A 618 81.58 110.33 40.38
CA PHE A 618 80.40 111.09 39.96
C PHE A 618 80.38 111.17 38.42
N CYS A 619 79.37 111.82 37.84
CA CYS A 619 79.41 112.14 36.42
C CYS A 619 80.31 113.35 36.15
N ASN A 620 80.94 113.39 34.98
CA ASN A 620 81.87 114.46 34.59
C ASN A 620 81.23 115.85 34.71
N GLU A 621 79.99 116.00 34.25
CA GLU A 621 79.24 117.26 34.35
C GLU A 621 79.12 117.77 35.79
N CYS A 622 78.90 116.89 36.77
CA CYS A 622 78.79 117.29 38.18
C CYS A 622 80.14 117.68 38.77
N VAL A 623 81.24 117.07 38.31
CA VAL A 623 82.60 117.41 38.74
C VAL A 623 83.05 118.72 38.11
N GLU A 624 82.86 118.90 36.80
CA GLU A 624 83.19 120.13 36.08
C GLU A 624 82.40 121.33 36.60
N ASN A 625 81.08 121.20 36.81
CA ASN A 625 80.26 122.29 37.35
C ASN A 625 80.78 122.80 38.71
N ARG A 626 81.30 121.91 39.56
CA ARG A 626 81.88 122.29 40.85
C ARG A 626 83.23 122.99 40.71
N ILE A 627 84.06 122.59 39.76
CA ILE A 627 85.34 123.25 39.46
C ILE A 627 85.07 124.66 38.94
N THR A 628 84.13 124.82 38.01
CA THR A 628 83.78 126.10 37.38
C THR A 628 83.17 127.08 38.38
N ASN A 629 82.29 126.60 39.27
CA ASN A 629 81.66 127.43 40.32
C ASN A 629 82.58 127.69 41.53
N ARG A 630 83.88 127.37 41.45
CA ARG A 630 84.87 127.49 42.55
C ARG A 630 84.46 126.72 43.83
N MET A 631 83.53 125.78 43.74
CA MET A 631 83.10 124.88 44.81
C MET A 631 83.93 123.59 44.80
N ARG A 632 85.26 123.77 44.91
CA ARG A 632 86.29 122.74 44.80
C ARG A 632 86.36 121.80 46.02
N LYS A 633 85.22 121.24 46.44
CA LYS A 633 85.07 120.27 47.53
C LYS A 633 84.18 119.09 47.09
N CYS A 634 84.62 117.87 47.37
CA CYS A 634 83.91 116.65 46.98
C CYS A 634 82.48 116.59 47.59
N PRO A 635 81.42 116.28 46.82
CA PRO A 635 80.05 116.15 47.34
C PRO A 635 79.89 115.15 48.49
N SER A 636 80.63 114.04 48.45
CA SER A 636 80.47 112.96 49.45
C SER A 636 81.30 113.17 50.71
N CYS A 637 82.50 113.73 50.61
CA CYS A 637 83.44 113.79 51.74
C CYS A 637 84.06 115.17 52.01
N SER A 638 83.66 116.20 51.25
CA SER A 638 84.10 117.59 51.42
C SER A 638 85.60 117.87 51.33
N LYS A 639 86.44 116.88 50.99
CA LYS A 639 87.86 117.09 50.69
C LYS A 639 88.04 118.00 49.48
N ALA A 640 88.99 118.92 49.56
CA ALA A 640 89.31 119.81 48.46
C ALA A 640 89.90 119.04 47.27
N PHE A 641 89.58 119.45 46.04
CA PHE A 641 90.13 118.85 44.82
C PHE A 641 90.31 119.92 43.74
N ASP A 642 91.33 119.80 42.90
CA ASP A 642 91.54 120.67 41.74
C ASP A 642 91.23 119.95 40.41
N LYS A 643 91.30 120.67 39.29
CA LYS A 643 91.05 120.14 37.94
C LYS A 643 92.00 118.98 37.59
N SER A 644 93.23 118.97 38.11
CA SER A 644 94.19 117.87 37.94
C SER A 644 93.77 116.58 38.65
N ASP A 645 92.85 116.67 39.61
CA ASP A 645 92.43 115.56 40.46
C ASP A 645 91.18 114.85 39.93
N ALA A 646 90.52 115.39 38.89
CA ALA A 646 89.43 114.73 38.19
C ALA A 646 89.98 113.81 37.08
N MET A 647 89.62 112.53 37.12
CA MET A 647 90.04 111.53 36.12
C MET A 647 88.83 110.80 35.57
N ALA A 648 88.81 110.53 34.27
CA ALA A 648 87.78 109.68 33.67
C ALA A 648 87.86 108.26 34.27
N ALA A 649 86.70 107.72 34.65
CA ALA A 649 86.54 106.34 35.10
C ALA A 649 85.64 105.62 34.09
N HIS A 650 86.08 104.46 33.59
CA HIS A 650 85.26 103.56 32.78
C HIS A 650 84.63 102.54 33.73
N LEU A 651 83.31 102.58 33.87
CA LEU A 651 82.50 101.74 34.76
C LEU A 651 81.67 100.73 33.98
#